data_AF-A0A8K0EF88-F1
#
_entry.id   AF-A0A8K0EF88-F1
#
_cell.length_a   1.000
_cell.length_b   1.000
_cell.length_c   1.000
_cell.angle_alpha   90.00
_cell.angle_beta   90.00
_cell.angle_gamma   90.00
#
_symmetry.space_group_name_H-M   'P 1'
#
loop_
_entity.id
_entity.type
_entity.pdbx_description
1 polymer ?
#
loop_
_entity_poly.entity_id
_entity_poly.type
_entity_poly.pdbx_seq_one_letter_code
_entity_poly.pdbx_strand_id
1 'polypeptide(L)'
;MIGIYLHILQDFYSNTNWVELEGGVPYEDLGLEDRALRPVGTTVPTCQDCSINSGTLDCRNNILLQMLLTSGYKSGQTKVKPAAYTLTAGKCSHGGLTDDSRLTVPTGGINKETSVPRLSPHYYLHEQAAQAAIQATTNFFIAPGYGLLSQIGAESFREVLNLGSGNSMVFVIDVSGSMGNDVEAVRQETVQIVQSTTGTANAPYNYVLSTFSDPEIGPVLTTRDPNEMITWLNALTVSGGRDCPEYCFSGIELALLNCLPESKLFIFTDADPKDPEKYSSVAALMHAKQAVLNFLLTGACNSRSLQYGQEQGYFKATSHGANKRSHRNWYDQLAQESGGSIYEGDKENIANLTGVISVALSNSAPVTLYKATLPAGSGRVVPLEVDSALLELVISLVATNSAPDLVIENPDGTEQVFGTPDAEIVVNVGTNKVYQIKNPTPGTWRLRLRDSQQYMLEVTGKSIVDFSYQFMKTTSNGILLPIDGKPVAGVNTTVIVDVLGSENVQQLSRISLLSEAGSELVSSPMAAVGGLLGAKYSAVLPIPTEEFRVKIEGSDVNNTVFQRVQPTFIQPQSFNLALEGEKEPLYAGGTADVHFLLVNHGSSGTFTFTATDDASMVQSVSPPSATLQGKANITGYIRFAAPSTAAVGTTSTATLTVSGPGGSSNSLVVRVTVEPQIVVTVDDVSPTCTIVAATGNCTLEQQHPSTCDSHHWSMEVQVKDGESGIYSLIASPEGSGVTFNHSTFSPGIVGTSIAATYSSNCCKPSGTVTVADKQGNIAQCTMDYYIPTTTPQPTTSQPMKVPLTTQSLTTTETGPPTVLEGDSSDDQSLGTPQIALLASAAVAVVGLLTGLGAALYCIRKPSVKPSAVPT
;
A
#
# COMPACT_ATOMS: atom_id res chain seq x y z
N MET A 1 7.46 -1.98 4.45
CA MET A 1 8.60 -1.20 4.97
C MET A 1 8.76 0.15 4.28
N ILE A 2 8.88 0.24 2.95
CA ILE A 2 9.04 1.54 2.24
C ILE A 2 8.01 2.59 2.67
N GLY A 3 6.73 2.23 2.73
CA GLY A 3 5.68 3.15 3.19
C GLY A 3 5.91 3.73 4.60
N ILE A 4 6.51 2.96 5.52
CA ILE A 4 6.83 3.43 6.88
C ILE A 4 7.95 4.48 6.82
N TYR A 5 9.01 4.22 6.05
CA TYR A 5 10.10 5.19 5.86
C TYR A 5 9.58 6.49 5.22
N LEU A 6 8.75 6.38 4.18
CA LEU A 6 8.15 7.55 3.54
C LEU A 6 7.24 8.34 4.49
N HIS A 7 6.49 7.64 5.34
CA HIS A 7 5.64 8.27 6.35
C HIS A 7 6.48 9.05 7.37
N ILE A 8 7.53 8.44 7.93
CA ILE A 8 8.45 9.11 8.85
C ILE A 8 9.09 10.35 8.20
N LEU A 9 9.48 10.23 6.93
CA LEU A 9 10.08 11.31 6.15
C LEU A 9 9.08 12.45 5.92
N GLN A 10 7.81 12.17 5.63
CA GLN A 10 6.76 13.19 5.50
C GLN A 10 6.46 13.87 6.84
N ASP A 11 6.36 13.09 7.92
CA ASP A 11 6.11 13.57 9.28
C ASP A 11 7.21 14.49 9.78
N PHE A 12 8.44 14.23 9.38
CA PHE A 12 9.56 15.11 9.70
C PHE A 12 9.29 16.55 9.24
N TYR A 13 8.87 16.76 7.99
CA TYR A 13 8.64 18.12 7.46
C TYR A 13 7.37 18.77 8.00
N SER A 14 6.33 17.98 8.30
CA SER A 14 5.07 18.51 8.82
C SER A 14 5.09 18.79 10.33
N ASN A 15 5.86 18.02 11.11
CA ASN A 15 5.77 18.00 12.57
C ASN A 15 7.04 18.47 13.31
N THR A 16 8.10 18.82 12.58
CA THR A 16 9.30 19.47 13.16
C THR A 16 9.38 20.95 12.79
N ASN A 17 10.41 21.65 13.30
CA ASN A 17 10.74 23.02 12.91
C ASN A 17 11.65 23.11 11.66
N TRP A 18 11.89 22.02 10.91
CA TRP A 18 12.82 22.05 9.78
C TRP A 18 12.45 23.13 8.75
N VAL A 19 11.17 23.23 8.40
CA VAL A 19 10.69 24.19 7.40
C VAL A 19 10.83 25.63 7.89
N GLU A 20 10.74 25.86 9.20
CA GLU A 20 11.01 27.16 9.82
C GLU A 20 12.50 27.54 9.78
N LEU A 21 13.40 26.55 9.85
CA LEU A 21 14.85 26.75 9.82
C LEU A 21 15.39 26.93 8.41
N GLU A 22 14.98 26.06 7.48
CA GLU A 22 15.60 25.91 6.16
C GLU A 22 14.63 26.14 4.99
N GLY A 23 13.34 26.37 5.27
CA GLY A 23 12.32 26.52 4.25
C GLY A 23 11.94 25.19 3.59
N GLY A 24 11.58 25.26 2.30
CA GLY A 24 11.08 24.12 1.51
C GLY A 24 12.15 23.15 0.98
N VAL A 25 13.38 23.17 1.53
CA VAL A 25 14.47 22.29 1.06
C VAL A 25 14.49 20.95 1.83
N PRO A 26 14.85 19.82 1.18
CA PRO A 26 15.05 18.54 1.88
C PRO A 26 16.22 18.59 2.86
N TYR A 27 16.10 17.85 3.97
CA TYR A 27 17.25 17.53 4.80
C TYR A 27 18.03 16.36 4.20
N GLU A 28 19.19 16.65 3.60
CA GLU A 28 20.00 15.68 2.85
C GLU A 28 20.51 14.49 3.69
N ASP A 29 20.75 14.70 4.98
CA ASP A 29 21.25 13.66 5.90
C ASP A 29 20.14 12.79 6.51
N LEU A 30 18.86 13.16 6.32
CA LEU A 30 17.74 12.50 6.99
C LEU A 30 17.57 11.05 6.51
N GLY A 31 17.73 10.11 7.44
CA GLY A 31 17.50 8.68 7.17
C GLY A 31 18.66 7.97 6.49
N LEU A 32 19.84 8.58 6.40
CA LEU A 32 21.06 7.95 5.90
C LEU A 32 21.85 7.28 7.02
N GLU A 33 22.41 6.10 6.72
CA GLU A 33 23.30 5.41 7.64
C GLU A 33 24.55 6.28 7.92
N ASP A 34 25.00 6.31 9.18
CA ASP A 34 26.12 7.11 9.68
C ASP A 34 26.00 8.64 9.56
N ARG A 35 24.83 9.17 9.20
CA ARG A 35 24.53 10.60 9.25
C ARG A 35 23.65 10.90 10.46
N ALA A 36 24.16 11.66 11.42
CA ALA A 36 23.36 12.06 12.57
C ALA A 36 22.45 13.24 12.22
N LEU A 37 21.29 13.28 12.86
CA LEU A 37 20.38 14.42 12.81
C LEU A 37 21.05 15.67 13.39
N ARG A 38 20.61 16.85 12.94
CA ARG A 38 20.94 18.10 13.60
C ARG A 38 20.61 18.03 15.10
N PRO A 39 21.40 18.70 15.96
CA PRO A 39 21.18 18.70 17.39
C PRO A 39 19.74 19.05 17.78
N VAL A 40 19.15 18.32 18.73
CA VAL A 40 17.76 18.47 19.14
C VAL A 40 17.70 19.28 20.45
N GLY A 41 16.83 20.29 20.51
CA GLY A 41 16.69 21.15 21.70
C GLY A 41 15.96 20.45 22.85
N THR A 42 16.59 19.50 23.55
CA THR A 42 15.97 18.69 24.63
C THR A 42 15.87 19.41 25.97
N THR A 43 16.79 20.33 26.26
CA THR A 43 16.96 21.01 27.56
C THR A 43 16.82 22.53 27.47
N VAL A 44 16.22 23.04 26.39
CA VAL A 44 15.98 24.46 26.15
C VAL A 44 14.52 24.72 25.80
N PRO A 45 13.99 25.93 26.07
CA PRO A 45 12.69 26.35 25.55
C PRO A 45 12.68 26.34 24.02
N THR A 46 11.74 25.62 23.42
CA THR A 46 11.63 25.47 21.96
C THR A 46 10.52 26.32 21.36
N CYS A 47 9.52 26.70 22.17
CA CYS A 47 8.37 27.49 21.75
C CYS A 47 7.96 28.51 22.82
N GLN A 48 7.35 29.60 22.38
CA GLN A 48 6.54 30.53 23.19
C GLN A 48 5.04 30.35 22.90
N ASP A 49 4.19 30.98 23.72
CA ASP A 49 2.74 30.97 23.53
C ASP A 49 2.35 31.58 22.18
N CYS A 50 1.46 30.90 21.46
CA CYS A 50 0.83 31.49 20.28
C CYS A 50 -0.17 32.58 20.68
N SER A 51 -0.29 33.60 19.83
CA SER A 51 -1.25 34.68 20.03
C SER A 51 -2.66 34.26 19.62
N ILE A 52 -3.68 34.88 20.23
CA ILE A 52 -5.09 34.66 19.85
C ILE A 52 -5.56 35.87 19.06
N ASN A 53 -5.87 35.67 17.78
CA ASN A 53 -6.39 36.71 16.87
C ASN A 53 -7.81 36.32 16.41
N SER A 54 -8.82 37.08 16.85
CA SER A 54 -10.23 36.88 16.48
C SER A 54 -10.74 35.44 16.65
N GLY A 55 -10.35 34.79 17.76
CA GLY A 55 -10.75 33.40 18.07
C GLY A 55 -9.96 32.31 17.33
N THR A 56 -8.96 32.67 16.54
CA THR A 56 -8.02 31.74 15.87
C THR A 56 -6.63 31.89 16.47
N LEU A 57 -5.95 30.77 16.71
CA LEU A 57 -4.55 30.75 17.15
C LEU A 57 -3.64 31.18 16.00
N ASP A 58 -2.83 32.22 16.22
CA ASP A 58 -1.76 32.65 15.34
C ASP A 58 -0.40 32.33 15.97
N CYS A 59 0.26 31.33 15.38
CA CYS A 59 1.53 30.79 15.83
C CYS A 59 2.72 31.27 15.01
N ARG A 60 2.58 32.35 14.24
CA ARG A 60 3.74 32.94 13.54
C ARG A 60 4.82 33.34 14.54
N ASN A 61 6.05 32.90 14.27
CA ASN A 61 7.24 33.20 15.09
C ASN A 61 7.14 32.70 16.54
N ASN A 62 6.39 31.62 16.80
CA ASN A 62 6.36 31.01 18.13
C ASN A 62 7.57 30.09 18.40
N ILE A 63 8.34 29.71 17.38
CA ILE A 63 9.55 28.88 17.51
C ILE A 63 10.72 29.74 17.97
N LEU A 64 11.40 29.30 19.03
CA LEU A 64 12.51 30.03 19.66
C LEU A 64 13.89 29.58 19.17
N LEU A 65 13.97 28.43 18.48
CA LEU A 65 15.21 27.81 18.07
C LEU A 65 15.66 28.31 16.70
N GLN A 66 16.94 28.65 16.57
CA GLN A 66 17.55 29.08 15.30
C GLN A 66 18.47 28.02 14.66
N MET A 67 18.91 27.01 15.40
CA MET A 67 19.83 25.96 14.89
C MET A 67 19.55 24.56 15.44
N LEU A 68 18.57 24.43 16.34
CA LEU A 68 18.24 23.17 16.99
C LEU A 68 16.91 22.65 16.45
N LEU A 69 16.83 21.34 16.23
CA LEU A 69 15.59 20.70 15.87
C LEU A 69 14.66 20.59 17.08
N THR A 70 13.36 20.74 16.83
CA THR A 70 12.29 20.40 17.76
C THR A 70 11.10 19.83 17.01
N SER A 71 10.31 19.04 17.72
CA SER A 71 9.01 18.54 17.26
C SER A 71 7.90 18.96 18.24
N GLY A 72 6.65 18.72 17.84
CA GLY A 72 5.47 18.93 18.67
C GLY A 72 5.09 17.69 19.49
N TYR A 73 4.82 17.88 20.79
CA TYR A 73 4.18 16.84 21.63
C TYR A 73 2.69 16.77 21.35
N LYS A 74 2.12 15.56 21.25
CA LYS A 74 0.70 15.35 21.00
C LYS A 74 0.04 14.67 22.20
N SER A 75 -1.22 14.99 22.50
CA SER A 75 -1.99 14.26 23.50
C SER A 75 -2.11 12.77 23.12
N GLY A 76 -2.16 11.89 24.13
CA GLY A 76 -2.29 10.44 23.93
C GLY A 76 -0.99 9.70 23.59
N GLN A 77 0.16 10.38 23.56
CA GLN A 77 1.47 9.73 23.48
C GLN A 77 1.93 9.20 24.85
N THR A 78 2.82 8.20 24.85
CA THR A 78 3.42 7.65 26.08
C THR A 78 4.27 8.68 26.84
N LYS A 79 4.84 9.66 26.12
CA LYS A 79 5.54 10.80 26.69
C LYS A 79 4.58 11.99 26.79
N VAL A 80 4.34 12.46 28.02
CA VAL A 80 3.49 13.62 28.30
C VAL A 80 4.28 14.91 28.05
N LYS A 81 3.63 15.90 27.43
CA LYS A 81 4.20 17.24 27.27
C LYS A 81 4.58 17.82 28.64
N PRO A 82 5.82 18.31 28.84
CA PRO A 82 6.21 18.99 30.08
C PRO A 82 5.28 20.17 30.39
N ALA A 83 4.74 20.23 31.61
CA ALA A 83 3.68 21.16 32.00
C ALA A 83 4.15 22.58 32.38
N ALA A 84 5.46 22.82 32.50
CA ALA A 84 6.02 24.08 32.97
C ALA A 84 6.77 24.81 31.86
N TYR A 85 6.36 26.05 31.57
CA TYR A 85 7.22 27.05 30.92
C TYR A 85 8.15 27.60 32.00
N THR A 86 9.40 27.13 32.04
CA THR A 86 10.46 27.74 32.84
C THR A 86 11.44 28.44 31.90
N LEU A 87 12.32 29.28 32.46
CA LEU A 87 13.45 29.86 31.71
C LEU A 87 14.36 28.80 31.05
N THR A 88 14.24 27.53 31.45
CA THR A 88 15.09 26.40 31.02
C THR A 88 14.31 25.23 30.42
N ALA A 89 12.97 25.29 30.32
CA ALA A 89 12.16 24.20 29.79
C ALA A 89 10.85 24.73 29.19
N GLY A 90 10.54 24.31 27.96
CA GLY A 90 9.28 24.62 27.29
C GLY A 90 9.25 23.94 25.95
N LYS A 91 8.26 23.08 25.69
CA LYS A 91 8.18 22.29 24.45
C LYS A 91 6.96 22.68 23.64
N CYS A 92 7.11 22.69 22.32
CA CYS A 92 6.00 22.90 21.40
C CYS A 92 5.00 21.75 21.53
N SER A 93 3.71 22.07 21.43
CA SER A 93 2.71 21.07 21.10
C SER A 93 2.73 20.76 19.61
N HIS A 94 2.18 19.62 19.23
CA HIS A 94 1.78 19.36 17.86
C HIS A 94 0.74 20.39 17.43
N GLY A 95 -0.28 20.60 18.26
CA GLY A 95 -1.37 21.55 18.05
C GLY A 95 -2.48 21.01 17.15
N GLY A 96 -3.44 21.89 16.83
CA GLY A 96 -4.64 21.54 16.06
C GLY A 96 -5.83 21.13 16.94
N LEU A 97 -7.04 21.10 16.36
CA LEU A 97 -8.30 20.93 17.09
C LEU A 97 -8.42 19.62 17.90
N THR A 98 -7.65 18.59 17.55
CA THR A 98 -7.68 17.26 18.19
C THR A 98 -6.56 17.01 19.19
N ASP A 99 -5.63 17.96 19.34
CA ASP A 99 -4.53 17.86 20.31
C ASP A 99 -4.84 18.72 21.54
N ASP A 100 -5.10 18.06 22.67
CA ASP A 100 -5.39 18.73 23.95
C ASP A 100 -4.14 19.40 24.54
N SER A 101 -2.94 18.92 24.17
CA SER A 101 -1.70 19.50 24.66
C SER A 101 -1.52 20.96 24.21
N ARG A 102 -2.24 21.38 23.15
CA ARG A 102 -2.27 22.77 22.67
C ARG A 102 -2.70 23.78 23.74
N LEU A 103 -3.42 23.33 24.76
CA LEU A 103 -3.92 24.15 25.86
C LEU A 103 -2.92 24.24 27.03
N THR A 104 -1.87 23.41 27.01
CA THR A 104 -0.78 23.46 27.99
C THR A 104 0.28 24.44 27.53
N VAL A 105 0.80 25.28 28.41
CA VAL A 105 1.88 26.23 28.09
C VAL A 105 3.18 25.52 27.67
N PRO A 106 3.92 26.00 26.65
CA PRO A 106 3.53 27.00 25.66
C PRO A 106 2.33 26.54 24.80
N THR A 107 1.30 27.38 24.72
CA THR A 107 0.02 27.14 24.05
C THR A 107 0.14 27.25 22.53
N GLY A 108 -0.71 26.50 21.82
CA GLY A 108 -0.72 26.41 20.36
C GLY A 108 -0.02 25.16 19.83
N GLY A 109 0.90 25.30 18.86
CA GLY A 109 1.67 24.17 18.35
C GLY A 109 2.51 24.49 17.11
N ILE A 110 3.07 23.46 16.48
CA ILE A 110 4.04 23.58 15.38
C ILE A 110 3.61 22.90 14.07
N ASN A 111 2.56 22.08 14.06
CA ASN A 111 2.28 21.24 12.89
C ASN A 111 1.85 22.03 11.64
N LYS A 112 2.22 21.48 10.48
CA LYS A 112 2.02 22.00 9.11
C LYS A 112 1.23 21.02 8.24
N GLU A 113 0.44 20.13 8.85
CA GLU A 113 -0.21 19.00 8.19
C GLU A 113 -1.25 19.41 7.14
N THR A 114 -1.89 20.57 7.32
CA THR A 114 -2.96 21.07 6.44
C THR A 114 -2.82 22.56 6.19
N SER A 115 -3.40 23.04 5.09
CA SER A 115 -3.57 24.48 4.82
C SER A 115 -4.71 25.13 5.62
N VAL A 116 -5.37 24.38 6.52
CA VAL A 116 -6.54 24.84 7.29
C VAL A 116 -6.10 25.40 8.65
N PRO A 117 -6.30 26.70 8.94
CA PRO A 117 -5.81 27.34 10.16
C PRO A 117 -6.30 26.71 11.47
N ARG A 118 -7.49 26.09 11.48
CA ARG A 118 -8.05 25.45 12.68
C ARG A 118 -7.47 24.07 12.97
N LEU A 119 -6.89 23.42 11.96
CA LEU A 119 -6.32 22.07 12.08
C LEU A 119 -4.80 22.12 12.25
N SER A 120 -4.15 23.10 11.61
CA SER A 120 -2.69 23.27 11.67
C SER A 120 -2.30 24.66 12.16
N PRO A 121 -1.59 24.78 13.29
CA PRO A 121 -1.09 26.04 13.79
C PRO A 121 -0.20 26.79 12.79
N HIS A 122 0.60 26.04 12.02
CA HIS A 122 1.51 26.59 11.01
C HIS A 122 1.00 26.33 9.58
N TYR A 123 -0.32 26.41 9.37
CA TYR A 123 -0.97 26.17 8.08
C TYR A 123 -0.35 26.95 6.90
N TYR A 124 0.22 28.12 7.16
CA TYR A 124 0.84 28.99 6.17
C TYR A 124 2.18 28.43 5.61
N LEU A 125 2.75 27.41 6.24
CA LEU A 125 3.94 26.68 5.77
C LEU A 125 3.61 25.31 5.18
N HIS A 126 2.32 24.94 5.09
CA HIS A 126 1.89 23.63 4.59
C HIS A 126 2.46 23.32 3.20
N GLU A 127 2.40 24.30 2.28
CA GLU A 127 2.89 24.11 0.92
C GLU A 127 4.41 23.89 0.87
N GLN A 128 5.18 24.61 1.68
CA GLN A 128 6.63 24.44 1.76
C GLN A 128 7.00 23.08 2.38
N ALA A 129 6.29 22.67 3.43
CA ALA A 129 6.46 21.35 4.04
C ALA A 129 6.15 20.23 3.04
N ALA A 130 5.07 20.37 2.27
CA ALA A 130 4.70 19.42 1.23
C ALA A 130 5.76 19.34 0.13
N GLN A 131 6.28 20.48 -0.35
CA GLN A 131 7.34 20.51 -1.35
C GLN A 131 8.63 19.84 -0.87
N ALA A 132 9.07 20.12 0.36
CA ALA A 132 10.24 19.48 0.96
C ALA A 132 10.05 17.96 1.07
N ALA A 133 8.86 17.52 1.52
CA ALA A 133 8.53 16.10 1.64
C ALA A 133 8.48 15.39 0.27
N ILE A 134 7.94 16.03 -0.77
CA ILE A 134 7.92 15.49 -2.14
C ILE A 134 9.34 15.31 -2.66
N GLN A 135 10.19 16.34 -2.51
CA GLN A 135 11.56 16.26 -2.98
C GLN A 135 12.39 15.25 -2.17
N ALA A 136 12.22 15.19 -0.85
CA ALA A 136 12.87 14.20 0.00
C ALA A 136 12.41 12.75 -0.34
N THR A 137 11.13 12.56 -0.64
CA THR A 137 10.61 11.27 -1.15
C THR A 137 11.23 10.92 -2.50
N THR A 138 11.38 11.90 -3.39
CA THR A 138 12.06 11.72 -4.68
C THR A 138 13.51 11.30 -4.45
N ASN A 139 14.24 11.99 -3.57
CA ASN A 139 15.62 11.68 -3.24
C ASN A 139 15.76 10.27 -2.63
N PHE A 140 14.84 9.89 -1.72
CA PHE A 140 14.80 8.54 -1.15
C PHE A 140 14.78 7.46 -2.24
N PHE A 141 14.05 7.66 -3.33
CA PHE A 141 13.99 6.68 -4.42
C PHE A 141 15.14 6.78 -5.41
N ILE A 142 15.48 7.98 -5.88
CA ILE A 142 16.31 8.15 -7.08
C ILE A 142 17.53 9.06 -6.90
N ALA A 143 17.85 9.50 -5.69
CA ALA A 143 19.05 10.30 -5.49
C ALA A 143 20.31 9.51 -5.89
N PRO A 144 21.25 10.13 -6.63
CA PRO A 144 22.51 9.49 -6.97
C PRO A 144 23.32 9.15 -5.72
N GLY A 145 23.83 7.92 -5.65
CA GLY A 145 24.74 7.46 -4.59
C GLY A 145 24.05 6.95 -3.32
N TYR A 146 22.89 7.48 -2.94
CA TYR A 146 22.21 7.06 -1.69
C TYR A 146 20.71 6.74 -1.83
N GLY A 147 20.07 7.13 -2.94
CA GLY A 147 18.68 6.74 -3.20
C GLY A 147 18.56 5.24 -3.41
N LEU A 148 17.38 4.68 -3.12
CA LEU A 148 17.08 3.25 -3.19
C LEU A 148 17.53 2.63 -4.52
N LEU A 149 17.27 3.31 -5.66
CA LEU A 149 17.71 2.86 -6.99
C LEU A 149 19.22 2.66 -7.08
N SER A 150 20.02 3.58 -6.51
CA SER A 150 21.48 3.48 -6.51
C SER A 150 21.98 2.35 -5.59
N GLN A 151 21.23 2.05 -4.52
CA GLN A 151 21.62 1.08 -3.50
C GLN A 151 21.31 -0.37 -3.90
N ILE A 152 20.17 -0.62 -4.54
CA ILE A 152 19.74 -1.98 -4.92
C ILE A 152 19.86 -2.28 -6.42
N GLY A 153 20.18 -1.27 -7.23
CA GLY A 153 20.26 -1.41 -8.68
C GLY A 153 18.89 -1.40 -9.38
N ALA A 154 18.90 -1.22 -10.70
CA ALA A 154 17.68 -0.99 -11.48
C ALA A 154 16.72 -2.18 -11.51
N GLU A 155 17.23 -3.42 -11.59
CA GLU A 155 16.40 -4.62 -11.65
C GLU A 155 15.64 -4.84 -10.33
N SER A 156 16.35 -4.90 -9.20
CA SER A 156 15.71 -5.04 -7.88
C SER A 156 14.82 -3.84 -7.54
N PHE A 157 15.16 -2.63 -7.99
CA PHE A 157 14.29 -1.46 -7.82
C PHE A 157 12.97 -1.61 -8.57
N ARG A 158 13.00 -2.11 -9.81
CA ARG A 158 11.79 -2.42 -10.57
C ARG A 158 10.96 -3.51 -9.89
N GLU A 159 11.60 -4.55 -9.36
CA GLU A 159 10.92 -5.63 -8.66
C GLU A 159 10.22 -5.15 -7.39
N VAL A 160 10.95 -4.44 -6.52
CA VAL A 160 10.45 -3.97 -5.22
C VAL A 160 9.27 -3.02 -5.38
N LEU A 161 9.30 -2.16 -6.39
CA LEU A 161 8.23 -1.21 -6.69
C LEU A 161 7.21 -1.73 -7.69
N ASN A 162 7.34 -2.98 -8.14
CA ASN A 162 6.51 -3.59 -9.18
C ASN A 162 6.39 -2.71 -10.44
N LEU A 163 7.51 -2.10 -10.87
CA LEU A 163 7.62 -1.24 -12.06
C LEU A 163 7.88 -2.04 -13.34
N GLY A 164 8.00 -3.35 -13.23
CA GLY A 164 7.95 -4.23 -14.39
C GLY A 164 6.64 -4.00 -15.13
N SER A 165 6.71 -3.65 -16.42
CA SER A 165 5.54 -3.63 -17.26
C SER A 165 5.06 -5.06 -17.47
N GLY A 166 3.85 -5.38 -16.98
CA GLY A 166 3.16 -6.61 -17.31
C GLY A 166 2.73 -7.43 -16.10
N ASN A 167 1.69 -8.22 -16.32
CA ASN A 167 1.12 -9.08 -15.30
C ASN A 167 1.77 -10.47 -15.44
N SER A 168 1.50 -11.38 -14.50
CA SER A 168 1.94 -12.78 -14.65
C SER A 168 1.04 -13.51 -15.65
N MET A 169 1.65 -14.34 -16.49
CA MET A 169 0.92 -15.40 -17.20
C MET A 169 0.90 -16.64 -16.32
N VAL A 170 -0.30 -17.03 -15.86
CA VAL A 170 -0.45 -18.06 -14.84
C VAL A 170 -1.28 -19.23 -15.36
N PHE A 171 -0.70 -20.42 -15.31
CA PHE A 171 -1.39 -21.67 -15.64
C PHE A 171 -1.54 -22.53 -14.40
N VAL A 172 -2.77 -22.95 -14.12
CA VAL A 172 -3.09 -23.88 -13.03
C VAL A 172 -3.65 -25.15 -13.68
N ILE A 173 -2.89 -26.25 -13.65
CA ILE A 173 -3.18 -27.44 -14.47
C ILE A 173 -3.37 -28.67 -13.58
N ASP A 174 -4.52 -29.31 -13.71
CA ASP A 174 -4.80 -30.64 -13.20
C ASP A 174 -3.98 -31.68 -13.97
N VAL A 175 -3.15 -32.45 -13.25
CA VAL A 175 -2.28 -33.50 -13.82
C VAL A 175 -2.74 -34.91 -13.43
N SER A 176 -3.98 -35.07 -12.98
CA SER A 176 -4.61 -36.36 -12.63
C SER A 176 -4.75 -37.30 -13.84
N GLY A 177 -4.76 -38.61 -13.61
CA GLY A 177 -4.85 -39.63 -14.66
C GLY A 177 -6.00 -39.45 -15.67
N SER A 178 -7.13 -38.87 -15.27
CA SER A 178 -8.30 -38.58 -16.13
C SER A 178 -8.04 -37.49 -17.17
N MET A 179 -7.10 -36.59 -16.88
CA MET A 179 -6.61 -35.57 -17.80
C MET A 179 -5.67 -36.14 -18.88
N GLY A 180 -5.45 -37.46 -18.93
CA GLY A 180 -4.51 -38.11 -19.85
C GLY A 180 -4.63 -37.74 -21.33
N ASN A 181 -5.86 -37.64 -21.85
CA ASN A 181 -6.12 -37.22 -23.24
C ASN A 181 -6.11 -35.70 -23.41
N ASP A 182 -6.36 -34.97 -22.32
CA ASP A 182 -6.60 -33.52 -22.32
C ASP A 182 -5.28 -32.74 -22.11
N VAL A 183 -4.35 -33.27 -21.30
CA VAL A 183 -3.06 -32.65 -20.98
C VAL A 183 -2.19 -32.46 -22.22
N GLU A 184 -2.24 -33.35 -23.20
CA GLU A 184 -1.46 -33.16 -24.43
C GLU A 184 -1.96 -31.94 -25.22
N ALA A 185 -3.29 -31.79 -25.34
CA ALA A 185 -3.88 -30.61 -25.98
C ALA A 185 -3.59 -29.34 -25.16
N VAL A 186 -3.84 -29.36 -23.84
CA VAL A 186 -3.53 -28.24 -22.95
C VAL A 186 -2.06 -27.84 -23.05
N ARG A 187 -1.13 -28.80 -23.09
CA ARG A 187 0.30 -28.55 -23.25
C ARG A 187 0.60 -27.86 -24.59
N GLN A 188 0.14 -28.42 -25.71
CA GLN A 188 0.43 -27.86 -27.03
C GLN A 188 -0.07 -26.41 -27.14
N GLU A 189 -1.26 -26.16 -26.61
CA GLU A 189 -1.89 -24.85 -26.66
C GLU A 189 -1.21 -23.84 -25.73
N THR A 190 -0.93 -24.22 -24.48
CA THR A 190 -0.20 -23.34 -23.54
C THR A 190 1.21 -23.02 -24.04
N VAL A 191 1.89 -23.95 -24.71
CA VAL A 191 3.17 -23.69 -25.39
C VAL A 191 3.00 -22.70 -26.53
N GLN A 192 1.99 -22.87 -27.39
CA GLN A 192 1.72 -21.91 -28.47
C GLN A 192 1.41 -20.50 -27.92
N ILE A 193 0.66 -20.42 -26.83
CA ILE A 193 0.35 -19.17 -26.13
C ILE A 193 1.64 -18.48 -25.66
N VAL A 194 2.53 -19.20 -24.96
CA VAL A 194 3.81 -18.65 -24.50
C VAL A 194 4.66 -18.17 -25.68
N GLN A 195 4.73 -18.96 -26.76
CA GLN A 195 5.47 -18.60 -27.98
C GLN A 195 4.90 -17.36 -28.67
N SER A 196 3.57 -17.22 -28.72
CA SER A 196 2.89 -16.11 -29.40
C SER A 196 3.12 -14.74 -28.73
N THR A 197 3.41 -14.74 -27.43
CA THR A 197 3.68 -13.53 -26.65
C THR A 197 5.18 -13.21 -26.55
N THR A 198 6.04 -14.21 -26.75
CA THR A 198 7.50 -14.08 -26.63
C THR A 198 8.06 -13.05 -27.60
N GLY A 199 8.80 -12.07 -27.07
CA GLY A 199 9.43 -11.02 -27.88
C GLY A 199 8.46 -9.96 -28.42
N THR A 200 7.21 -9.95 -27.98
CA THR A 200 6.19 -8.95 -28.34
C THR A 200 5.96 -7.96 -27.20
N ALA A 201 5.28 -6.85 -27.49
CA ALA A 201 4.81 -5.92 -26.45
C ALA A 201 3.75 -6.53 -25.51
N ASN A 202 3.22 -7.71 -25.84
CA ASN A 202 2.26 -8.46 -25.02
C ASN A 202 2.95 -9.49 -24.10
N ALA A 203 4.29 -9.54 -24.05
CA ALA A 203 5.00 -10.48 -23.19
C ALA A 203 4.65 -10.21 -21.71
N PRO A 204 4.28 -11.24 -20.93
CA PRO A 204 4.07 -11.09 -19.50
C PRO A 204 5.39 -10.76 -18.79
N TYR A 205 5.29 -10.21 -17.58
CA TYR A 205 6.49 -9.93 -16.78
C TYR A 205 7.18 -11.22 -16.30
N ASN A 206 6.37 -12.21 -15.91
CA ASN A 206 6.82 -13.54 -15.51
C ASN A 206 5.75 -14.59 -15.82
N TYR A 207 6.19 -15.85 -15.79
CA TYR A 207 5.36 -17.03 -15.98
C TYR A 207 5.27 -17.80 -14.67
N VAL A 208 4.06 -18.27 -14.33
CA VAL A 208 3.79 -19.10 -13.15
C VAL A 208 3.06 -20.36 -13.60
N LEU A 209 3.59 -21.53 -13.22
CA LEU A 209 2.94 -22.83 -13.41
C LEU A 209 2.63 -23.43 -12.05
N SER A 210 1.38 -23.76 -11.79
CA SER A 210 0.93 -24.50 -10.62
C SER A 210 0.25 -25.78 -11.07
N THR A 211 0.75 -26.94 -10.63
CA THR A 211 0.10 -28.23 -10.92
C THR A 211 -0.57 -28.79 -9.68
N PHE A 212 -1.61 -29.59 -9.86
CA PHE A 212 -2.26 -30.28 -8.75
C PHE A 212 -2.86 -31.62 -9.19
N SER A 213 -3.00 -32.52 -8.22
CA SER A 213 -3.69 -33.80 -8.30
C SER A 213 -3.98 -34.31 -6.87
N ASP A 214 -4.64 -35.45 -6.74
CA ASP A 214 -4.79 -36.17 -5.48
C ASP A 214 -3.83 -37.38 -5.43
N PRO A 215 -2.93 -37.47 -4.42
CA PRO A 215 -2.78 -36.60 -3.25
C PRO A 215 -1.73 -35.48 -3.38
N GLU A 216 -1.18 -35.24 -4.56
CA GLU A 216 -0.05 -34.34 -4.76
C GLU A 216 -0.47 -32.91 -5.14
N ILE A 217 -0.18 -31.94 -4.26
CA ILE A 217 -0.36 -30.51 -4.52
C ILE A 217 0.99 -29.90 -4.93
N GLY A 218 1.02 -29.14 -6.04
CA GLY A 218 2.23 -28.54 -6.60
C GLY A 218 2.94 -29.45 -7.61
N PRO A 219 4.15 -29.08 -8.06
CA PRO A 219 4.91 -27.88 -7.69
C PRO A 219 4.30 -26.55 -8.18
N VAL A 220 4.75 -25.45 -7.57
CA VAL A 220 4.67 -24.11 -8.18
C VAL A 220 6.04 -23.72 -8.70
N LEU A 221 6.09 -23.35 -9.96
CA LEU A 221 7.30 -22.89 -10.64
C LEU A 221 7.07 -21.45 -11.14
N THR A 222 8.09 -20.60 -11.02
CA THR A 222 8.04 -19.20 -11.47
C THR A 222 9.32 -18.86 -12.22
N THR A 223 9.21 -18.27 -13.41
CA THR A 223 10.35 -17.86 -14.24
C THR A 223 10.06 -16.59 -15.03
N ARG A 224 11.12 -15.92 -15.49
CA ARG A 224 11.03 -14.87 -16.53
C ARG A 224 11.41 -15.38 -17.92
N ASP A 225 11.97 -16.58 -18.04
CA ASP A 225 12.36 -17.16 -19.33
C ASP A 225 11.19 -17.94 -19.94
N PRO A 226 10.65 -17.49 -21.09
CA PRO A 226 9.59 -18.23 -21.78
C PRO A 226 10.01 -19.65 -22.17
N ASN A 227 11.30 -19.90 -22.46
CA ASN A 227 11.78 -21.23 -22.84
C ASN A 227 11.78 -22.20 -21.65
N GLU A 228 12.05 -21.69 -20.45
CA GLU A 228 11.97 -22.47 -19.23
C GLU A 228 10.51 -22.86 -18.94
N MET A 229 9.58 -21.93 -19.11
CA MET A 229 8.14 -22.22 -19.02
C MET A 229 7.71 -23.30 -20.04
N ILE A 230 8.13 -23.17 -21.30
CA ILE A 230 7.85 -24.17 -22.35
C ILE A 230 8.44 -25.53 -21.97
N THR A 231 9.63 -25.56 -21.37
CA THR A 231 10.27 -26.79 -20.91
C THR A 231 9.44 -27.47 -19.82
N TRP A 232 8.93 -26.70 -18.85
CA TRP A 232 8.07 -27.22 -17.80
C TRP A 232 6.75 -27.77 -18.35
N LEU A 233 6.10 -27.04 -19.27
CA LEU A 233 4.87 -27.50 -19.93
C LEU A 233 5.10 -28.82 -20.68
N ASN A 234 6.20 -28.93 -21.42
CA ASN A 234 6.56 -30.14 -22.15
C ASN A 234 6.91 -31.32 -21.24
N ALA A 235 7.35 -31.05 -20.00
CA ALA A 235 7.69 -32.06 -19.00
C ALA A 235 6.47 -32.53 -18.19
N LEU A 236 5.28 -31.93 -18.36
CA LEU A 236 4.08 -32.33 -17.63
C LEU A 236 3.76 -33.80 -17.87
N THR A 237 3.80 -34.61 -16.81
CA THR A 237 3.36 -36.01 -16.86
C THR A 237 2.08 -36.17 -16.09
N VAL A 238 1.19 -36.98 -16.64
CA VAL A 238 -0.10 -37.27 -16.00
C VAL A 238 0.09 -38.42 -15.03
N SER A 239 -0.23 -38.22 -13.76
CA SER A 239 -0.12 -39.23 -12.70
C SER A 239 -1.09 -38.95 -11.56
N GLY A 240 -1.47 -39.98 -10.81
CA GLY A 240 -2.42 -39.84 -9.70
C GLY A 240 -3.88 -39.92 -10.13
N GLY A 241 -4.80 -39.45 -9.28
CA GLY A 241 -6.25 -39.43 -9.53
C GLY A 241 -6.95 -40.76 -9.28
N ARG A 242 -6.96 -41.23 -8.01
CA ARG A 242 -7.68 -42.47 -7.63
C ARG A 242 -9.19 -42.24 -7.51
N ASP A 243 -9.61 -41.07 -7.05
CA ASP A 243 -10.97 -40.65 -6.82
C ASP A 243 -11.17 -39.19 -7.22
N CYS A 244 -12.32 -38.87 -7.80
CA CYS A 244 -12.80 -37.51 -8.01
C CYS A 244 -13.60 -37.12 -6.76
N PRO A 245 -13.38 -35.99 -6.08
CA PRO A 245 -12.77 -34.70 -6.52
C PRO A 245 -11.25 -34.51 -6.29
N GLU A 246 -10.66 -33.40 -6.80
CA GLU A 246 -9.20 -33.06 -6.84
C GLU A 246 -8.83 -31.75 -6.08
N TYR A 247 -7.57 -31.53 -5.66
CA TYR A 247 -7.11 -30.37 -4.85
C TYR A 247 -6.94 -29.03 -5.61
N CYS A 248 -7.95 -28.64 -6.38
CA CYS A 248 -7.92 -27.47 -7.26
C CYS A 248 -7.71 -26.14 -6.51
N PHE A 249 -8.36 -25.91 -5.36
CA PHE A 249 -8.24 -24.61 -4.67
C PHE A 249 -6.86 -24.39 -4.06
N SER A 250 -6.21 -25.44 -3.59
CA SER A 250 -4.82 -25.40 -3.15
C SER A 250 -3.88 -25.03 -4.31
N GLY A 251 -4.12 -25.60 -5.51
CA GLY A 251 -3.39 -25.22 -6.73
C GLY A 251 -3.57 -23.74 -7.11
N ILE A 252 -4.79 -23.23 -7.01
CA ILE A 252 -5.10 -21.81 -7.27
C ILE A 252 -4.48 -20.89 -6.20
N GLU A 253 -4.60 -21.23 -4.92
CA GLU A 253 -4.03 -20.45 -3.81
C GLU A 253 -2.51 -20.29 -3.98
N LEU A 254 -1.84 -21.39 -4.28
CA LEU A 254 -0.42 -21.44 -4.58
C LEU A 254 -0.02 -20.55 -5.77
N ALA A 255 -0.81 -20.56 -6.84
CA ALA A 255 -0.61 -19.69 -7.99
C ALA A 255 -0.83 -18.21 -7.62
N LEU A 256 -1.88 -17.91 -6.87
CA LEU A 256 -2.18 -16.57 -6.38
C LEU A 256 -1.11 -16.04 -5.44
N LEU A 257 -0.46 -16.86 -4.62
CA LEU A 257 0.64 -16.41 -3.76
C LEU A 257 1.84 -15.91 -4.59
N ASN A 258 2.11 -16.55 -5.73
CA ASN A 258 3.30 -16.32 -6.56
C ASN A 258 3.09 -15.40 -7.78
N CYS A 259 1.85 -15.09 -8.16
CA CYS A 259 1.57 -14.18 -9.28
C CYS A 259 1.69 -12.70 -8.90
N LEU A 260 1.82 -11.81 -9.87
CA LEU A 260 1.70 -10.37 -9.68
C LEU A 260 0.22 -9.94 -9.56
N PRO A 261 -0.06 -8.75 -9.01
CA PRO A 261 -1.40 -8.16 -9.10
C PRO A 261 -1.92 -8.05 -10.54
N GLU A 262 -3.24 -8.00 -10.70
CA GLU A 262 -3.98 -7.88 -11.96
C GLU A 262 -3.74 -9.04 -12.96
N SER A 263 -3.09 -10.12 -12.52
CA SER A 263 -2.78 -11.28 -13.36
C SER A 263 -4.02 -12.09 -13.73
N LYS A 264 -3.97 -12.70 -14.92
CA LYS A 264 -4.99 -13.64 -15.41
C LYS A 264 -4.51 -15.07 -15.16
N LEU A 265 -5.33 -15.85 -14.49
CA LEU A 265 -5.11 -17.27 -14.24
C LEU A 265 -5.97 -18.08 -15.22
N PHE A 266 -5.37 -19.08 -15.85
CA PHE A 266 -6.07 -20.07 -16.66
C PHE A 266 -6.01 -21.42 -15.96
N ILE A 267 -7.17 -21.87 -15.48
CA ILE A 267 -7.33 -23.07 -14.68
C ILE A 267 -7.90 -24.18 -15.56
N PHE A 268 -7.19 -25.30 -15.69
CA PHE A 268 -7.60 -26.45 -16.48
C PHE A 268 -7.86 -27.65 -15.56
N THR A 269 -9.09 -28.18 -15.57
CA THR A 269 -9.46 -29.37 -14.78
C THR A 269 -10.69 -30.07 -15.35
N ASP A 270 -10.77 -31.38 -15.14
CA ASP A 270 -11.94 -32.20 -15.47
C ASP A 270 -12.72 -32.68 -14.23
N ALA A 271 -12.36 -32.19 -13.04
CA ALA A 271 -12.88 -32.60 -11.74
C ALA A 271 -13.51 -31.46 -10.92
N ASP A 272 -14.31 -31.82 -9.92
CA ASP A 272 -14.79 -30.89 -8.87
C ASP A 272 -13.67 -30.67 -7.81
N PRO A 273 -13.68 -29.58 -7.02
CA PRO A 273 -12.65 -29.32 -6.01
C PRO A 273 -12.87 -30.17 -4.73
N LYS A 274 -11.78 -30.73 -4.18
CA LYS A 274 -11.73 -31.58 -2.97
C LYS A 274 -11.59 -30.78 -1.68
N ASP A 275 -11.14 -29.54 -1.79
CA ASP A 275 -10.72 -28.65 -0.71
C ASP A 275 -11.58 -27.36 -0.62
N PRO A 276 -12.93 -27.47 -0.54
CA PRO A 276 -13.81 -26.30 -0.53
C PRO A 276 -13.58 -25.36 0.65
N GLU A 277 -12.96 -25.82 1.74
CA GLU A 277 -12.54 -25.00 2.87
C GLU A 277 -11.53 -23.90 2.49
N LYS A 278 -10.80 -24.05 1.38
CA LYS A 278 -9.86 -23.06 0.87
C LYS A 278 -10.51 -21.94 0.05
N TYR A 279 -11.80 -22.04 -0.25
CA TYR A 279 -12.55 -21.04 -1.05
C TYR A 279 -12.31 -19.60 -0.56
N SER A 280 -12.48 -19.37 0.75
CA SER A 280 -12.35 -18.01 1.32
C SER A 280 -10.92 -17.46 1.23
N SER A 281 -9.90 -18.32 1.31
CA SER A 281 -8.51 -17.92 1.13
C SER A 281 -8.23 -17.53 -0.31
N VAL A 282 -8.67 -18.37 -1.26
CA VAL A 282 -8.57 -18.10 -2.71
C VAL A 282 -9.29 -16.80 -3.06
N ALA A 283 -10.54 -16.62 -2.63
CA ALA A 283 -11.30 -15.40 -2.90
C ALA A 283 -10.65 -14.15 -2.29
N ALA A 284 -10.10 -14.24 -1.07
CA ALA A 284 -9.41 -13.12 -0.44
C ALA A 284 -8.12 -12.73 -1.18
N LEU A 285 -7.28 -13.71 -1.54
CA LEU A 285 -6.05 -13.48 -2.31
C LEU A 285 -6.34 -12.95 -3.71
N MET A 286 -7.35 -13.51 -4.38
CA MET A 286 -7.85 -13.07 -5.67
C MET A 286 -8.27 -11.61 -5.63
N HIS A 287 -9.10 -11.20 -4.68
CA HIS A 287 -9.50 -9.80 -4.52
C HIS A 287 -8.31 -8.89 -4.16
N ALA A 288 -7.44 -9.33 -3.25
CA ALA A 288 -6.26 -8.56 -2.84
C ALA A 288 -5.26 -8.34 -3.98
N LYS A 289 -5.17 -9.29 -4.92
CA LYS A 289 -4.35 -9.17 -6.12
C LYS A 289 -5.14 -8.66 -7.34
N GLN A 290 -6.45 -8.44 -7.24
CA GLN A 290 -7.32 -8.16 -8.40
C GLN A 290 -7.11 -9.17 -9.55
N ALA A 291 -6.86 -10.43 -9.19
CA ALA A 291 -6.56 -11.48 -10.14
C ALA A 291 -7.85 -12.00 -10.80
N VAL A 292 -7.78 -12.32 -12.10
CA VAL A 292 -8.92 -12.78 -12.90
C VAL A 292 -8.80 -14.28 -13.13
N LEU A 293 -9.77 -15.08 -12.68
CA LEU A 293 -9.72 -16.55 -12.76
C LEU A 293 -10.60 -17.04 -13.91
N ASN A 294 -9.97 -17.65 -14.91
CA ASN A 294 -10.65 -18.22 -16.08
C ASN A 294 -10.59 -19.75 -16.00
N PHE A 295 -11.74 -20.39 -15.95
CA PHE A 295 -11.82 -21.85 -15.83
C PHE A 295 -12.10 -22.49 -17.19
N LEU A 296 -11.32 -23.50 -17.54
CA LEU A 296 -11.47 -24.34 -18.70
C LEU A 296 -11.80 -25.75 -18.22
N LEU A 297 -13.08 -26.13 -18.34
CA LEU A 297 -13.63 -27.33 -17.74
C LEU A 297 -14.03 -28.34 -18.83
N THR A 298 -13.58 -29.59 -18.67
CA THR A 298 -13.72 -30.63 -19.72
C THR A 298 -14.48 -31.87 -19.26
N GLY A 299 -14.88 -31.89 -17.98
CA GLY A 299 -15.56 -33.00 -17.32
C GLY A 299 -16.37 -32.57 -16.09
N ALA A 300 -16.89 -33.55 -15.37
CA ALA A 300 -17.51 -33.40 -14.05
C ALA A 300 -17.45 -34.74 -13.30
N CYS A 301 -17.31 -34.71 -11.96
CA CYS A 301 -17.35 -35.93 -11.16
C CYS A 301 -18.72 -36.63 -11.27
N ASN A 302 -18.72 -37.94 -11.40
CA ASN A 302 -19.94 -38.76 -11.44
C ASN A 302 -20.54 -38.97 -10.05
N SER A 303 -21.87 -39.03 -9.99
CA SER A 303 -22.67 -38.99 -8.74
C SER A 303 -22.45 -40.14 -7.74
N ARG A 304 -21.82 -41.25 -8.14
CA ARG A 304 -21.42 -42.33 -7.23
C ARG A 304 -20.13 -42.00 -6.45
N SER A 305 -19.23 -41.19 -7.01
CA SER A 305 -18.03 -40.69 -6.33
C SER A 305 -18.39 -39.73 -5.19
N LEU A 306 -19.46 -38.93 -5.40
CA LEU A 306 -19.99 -37.98 -4.43
C LEU A 306 -20.56 -38.62 -3.14
N GLN A 307 -21.07 -39.86 -3.21
CA GLN A 307 -21.57 -40.58 -2.04
C GLN A 307 -20.46 -41.00 -1.08
N TYR A 308 -19.26 -41.31 -1.60
CA TYR A 308 -18.11 -41.73 -0.79
C TYR A 308 -17.52 -40.55 0.01
N GLY A 309 -17.50 -39.35 -0.58
CA GLY A 309 -17.07 -38.12 0.10
C GLY A 309 -18.03 -37.64 1.20
N GLN A 310 -19.34 -37.89 1.05
CA GLN A 310 -20.33 -37.58 2.10
C GLN A 310 -20.20 -38.48 3.34
N GLU A 311 -19.85 -39.76 3.19
CA GLU A 311 -19.68 -40.69 4.32
C GLU A 311 -18.46 -40.36 5.20
N GLN A 312 -17.44 -39.68 4.66
CA GLN A 312 -16.26 -39.25 5.42
C GLN A 312 -16.37 -37.85 6.05
N GLY A 313 -17.53 -37.19 5.96
CA GLY A 313 -17.79 -35.95 6.71
C GLY A 313 -17.19 -34.67 6.09
N TYR A 314 -16.72 -34.72 4.84
CA TYR A 314 -16.16 -33.56 4.13
C TYR A 314 -17.20 -32.49 3.71
N PHE A 315 -18.50 -32.79 3.80
CA PHE A 315 -19.56 -31.91 3.29
C PHE A 315 -20.67 -31.66 4.31
N LYS A 316 -20.84 -30.42 4.78
CA LYS A 316 -22.08 -29.96 5.45
C LYS A 316 -22.95 -29.25 4.41
N ALA A 317 -24.01 -29.93 3.98
CA ALA A 317 -25.01 -29.33 3.10
C ALA A 317 -25.73 -28.18 3.82
N THR A 318 -25.44 -26.94 3.44
CA THR A 318 -26.40 -25.84 3.65
C THR A 318 -27.47 -25.98 2.58
N SER A 319 -28.60 -26.54 2.99
CA SER A 319 -29.84 -26.62 2.19
C SER A 319 -30.18 -25.24 1.61
N HIS A 320 -30.45 -25.15 0.31
CA HIS A 320 -31.61 -24.47 -0.32
C HIS A 320 -31.61 -24.78 -1.83
N GLY A 321 -32.69 -25.42 -2.33
CA GLY A 321 -33.05 -25.43 -3.75
C GLY A 321 -32.56 -26.63 -4.57
N ALA A 322 -33.45 -27.57 -4.83
CA ALA A 322 -33.21 -28.72 -5.70
C ALA A 322 -33.05 -28.33 -7.17
N ASN A 323 -31.90 -28.63 -7.78
CA ASN A 323 -31.76 -29.35 -9.05
C ASN A 323 -30.27 -29.58 -9.38
N LYS A 324 -29.94 -30.79 -9.85
CA LYS A 324 -28.61 -31.31 -10.22
C LYS A 324 -27.64 -30.25 -10.80
N ARG A 325 -26.72 -29.68 -9.98
CA ARG A 325 -25.51 -28.92 -10.38
C ARG A 325 -24.68 -28.39 -9.19
N SER A 326 -24.79 -28.96 -7.98
CA SER A 326 -24.36 -28.25 -6.75
C SER A 326 -22.86 -28.08 -6.51
N HIS A 327 -21.95 -28.66 -7.31
CA HIS A 327 -20.50 -28.58 -7.07
C HIS A 327 -19.74 -27.68 -8.07
N ARG A 328 -20.26 -27.46 -9.29
CA ARG A 328 -19.78 -26.41 -10.23
C ARG A 328 -19.98 -24.97 -9.73
N ASN A 329 -20.86 -24.80 -8.73
CA ASN A 329 -21.19 -23.51 -8.14
C ASN A 329 -19.96 -22.73 -7.64
N TRP A 330 -18.93 -23.41 -7.13
CA TRP A 330 -17.76 -22.68 -6.61
C TRP A 330 -16.87 -22.11 -7.71
N TYR A 331 -16.68 -22.83 -8.83
CA TYR A 331 -15.95 -22.29 -9.99
C TYR A 331 -16.74 -21.14 -10.61
N ASP A 332 -18.06 -21.30 -10.78
CA ASP A 332 -18.98 -20.23 -11.24
C ASP A 332 -18.81 -18.99 -10.38
N GLN A 333 -18.85 -19.16 -9.06
CA GLN A 333 -18.74 -18.06 -8.11
C GLN A 333 -17.36 -17.38 -8.15
N LEU A 334 -16.24 -18.12 -8.16
CA LEU A 334 -14.90 -17.52 -8.27
C LEU A 334 -14.66 -16.83 -9.61
N ALA A 335 -15.11 -17.42 -10.72
CA ALA A 335 -15.02 -16.80 -12.03
C ALA A 335 -15.79 -15.47 -12.05
N GLN A 336 -17.01 -15.45 -11.51
CA GLN A 336 -17.83 -14.24 -11.42
C GLN A 336 -17.22 -13.19 -10.49
N GLU A 337 -16.83 -13.56 -9.26
CA GLU A 337 -16.23 -12.66 -8.27
C GLU A 337 -14.90 -12.06 -8.80
N SER A 338 -14.07 -12.85 -9.48
CA SER A 338 -12.83 -12.40 -10.12
C SER A 338 -13.04 -11.60 -11.41
N GLY A 339 -14.25 -11.63 -11.96
CA GLY A 339 -14.54 -11.09 -13.29
C GLY A 339 -14.02 -11.90 -14.45
N GLY A 340 -13.56 -13.13 -14.22
CA GLY A 340 -13.21 -14.09 -15.25
C GLY A 340 -14.44 -14.76 -15.87
N SER A 341 -14.18 -15.86 -16.58
CA SER A 341 -15.18 -16.57 -17.38
C SER A 341 -14.95 -18.07 -17.29
N ILE A 342 -16.02 -18.83 -17.57
CA ILE A 342 -15.99 -20.29 -17.60
C ILE A 342 -16.22 -20.74 -19.03
N TYR A 343 -15.30 -21.58 -19.48
CA TYR A 343 -15.32 -22.18 -20.80
C TYR A 343 -15.47 -23.68 -20.62
N GLU A 344 -16.68 -24.16 -20.89
CA GLU A 344 -16.98 -25.60 -20.86
C GLU A 344 -16.92 -26.16 -22.28
N GLY A 345 -16.25 -27.30 -22.44
CA GLY A 345 -16.22 -28.07 -23.68
C GLY A 345 -16.12 -29.56 -23.42
N ASP A 346 -16.44 -30.36 -24.42
CA ASP A 346 -16.13 -31.80 -24.37
C ASP A 346 -14.60 -32.00 -24.54
N LYS A 347 -14.07 -33.13 -24.05
CA LYS A 347 -12.63 -33.49 -24.14
C LYS A 347 -12.03 -33.33 -25.56
N GLU A 348 -12.84 -33.49 -26.61
CA GLU A 348 -12.41 -33.34 -28.01
C GLU A 348 -12.30 -31.88 -28.50
N ASN A 349 -12.79 -30.90 -27.74
CA ASN A 349 -12.95 -29.49 -28.16
C ASN A 349 -12.05 -28.49 -27.43
N ILE A 350 -11.16 -28.93 -26.54
CA ILE A 350 -10.24 -28.06 -25.77
C ILE A 350 -9.41 -27.17 -26.71
N ALA A 351 -8.86 -27.74 -27.78
CA ALA A 351 -8.08 -27.03 -28.79
C ALA A 351 -8.87 -25.92 -29.50
N ASN A 352 -10.19 -25.99 -29.53
CA ASN A 352 -11.01 -24.95 -30.16
C ASN A 352 -11.45 -23.85 -29.16
N LEU A 353 -11.38 -24.13 -27.84
CA LEU A 353 -11.63 -23.13 -26.78
C LEU A 353 -10.40 -22.27 -26.47
N THR A 354 -9.21 -22.70 -26.87
CA THR A 354 -7.95 -21.96 -26.66
C THR A 354 -7.86 -20.69 -27.49
N GLY A 355 -8.66 -20.56 -28.55
CA GLY A 355 -8.87 -19.28 -29.24
C GLY A 355 -9.27 -18.16 -28.27
N VAL A 356 -10.07 -18.46 -27.24
CA VAL A 356 -10.43 -17.47 -26.21
C VAL A 356 -9.22 -17.04 -25.39
N ILE A 357 -8.36 -18.00 -25.01
CA ILE A 357 -7.13 -17.73 -24.28
C ILE A 357 -6.17 -16.90 -25.13
N SER A 358 -6.02 -17.26 -26.41
CA SER A 358 -5.15 -16.54 -27.35
C SER A 358 -5.56 -15.07 -27.49
N VAL A 359 -6.87 -14.80 -27.59
CA VAL A 359 -7.41 -13.44 -27.69
C VAL A 359 -7.19 -12.69 -26.38
N ALA A 360 -7.50 -13.32 -25.24
CA ALA A 360 -7.34 -12.72 -23.92
C ALA A 360 -5.88 -12.35 -23.58
N LEU A 361 -4.91 -13.03 -24.19
CA LEU A 361 -3.46 -12.83 -23.99
C LEU A 361 -2.76 -12.05 -25.10
N SER A 362 -3.31 -12.01 -26.32
CA SER A 362 -2.82 -11.16 -27.42
C SER A 362 -3.05 -9.65 -27.18
N ASN A 363 -3.84 -9.33 -26.14
CA ASN A 363 -4.21 -7.98 -25.79
C ASN A 363 -3.34 -7.46 -24.62
N SER A 364 -2.28 -6.70 -24.94
CA SER A 364 -1.39 -6.05 -23.95
C SER A 364 -2.05 -4.99 -23.07
N ALA A 365 -3.21 -4.46 -23.46
CA ALA A 365 -3.89 -3.41 -22.72
C ALA A 365 -5.40 -3.71 -22.68
N PRO A 366 -5.78 -4.80 -21.97
CA PRO A 366 -7.13 -5.30 -22.00
C PRO A 366 -8.04 -4.42 -21.18
N VAL A 367 -9.04 -3.85 -21.83
CA VAL A 367 -10.11 -3.08 -21.19
C VAL A 367 -11.44 -3.78 -21.36
N THR A 368 -12.33 -3.65 -20.38
CA THR A 368 -13.70 -4.18 -20.48
C THR A 368 -14.66 -3.03 -20.74
N LEU A 369 -15.46 -3.14 -21.80
CA LEU A 369 -16.44 -2.14 -22.19
C LEU A 369 -17.84 -2.53 -21.71
N TYR A 370 -18.15 -3.83 -21.68
CA TYR A 370 -19.45 -4.34 -21.26
C TYR A 370 -19.32 -5.78 -20.76
N LYS A 371 -20.02 -6.13 -19.68
CA LYS A 371 -20.15 -7.53 -19.23
C LYS A 371 -21.45 -7.71 -18.46
N ALA A 372 -22.31 -8.63 -18.93
CA ALA A 372 -23.61 -8.90 -18.31
C ALA A 372 -24.15 -10.29 -18.63
N THR A 373 -24.89 -10.87 -17.68
CA THR A 373 -25.74 -12.05 -17.89
C THR A 373 -27.13 -11.59 -18.34
N LEU A 374 -27.34 -11.56 -19.65
CA LEU A 374 -28.60 -11.15 -20.26
C LEU A 374 -29.67 -12.24 -20.07
N PRO A 375 -30.78 -11.95 -19.35
CA PRO A 375 -31.85 -12.92 -19.13
C PRO A 375 -32.56 -13.27 -20.44
N ALA A 376 -33.19 -14.45 -20.49
CA ALA A 376 -33.96 -14.92 -21.64
C ALA A 376 -35.04 -13.90 -22.06
N GLY A 377 -35.05 -13.52 -23.35
CA GLY A 377 -36.00 -12.53 -23.88
C GLY A 377 -35.79 -12.23 -25.37
N SER A 378 -36.83 -11.81 -26.09
CA SER A 378 -36.74 -11.52 -27.53
C SER A 378 -36.30 -10.07 -27.81
N GLY A 379 -35.62 -9.87 -28.95
CA GLY A 379 -35.36 -8.52 -29.48
C GLY A 379 -34.37 -7.68 -28.67
N ARG A 380 -33.38 -8.30 -28.02
CA ARG A 380 -32.35 -7.61 -27.23
C ARG A 380 -31.35 -6.91 -28.15
N VAL A 381 -31.20 -5.60 -27.96
CA VAL A 381 -30.19 -4.77 -28.60
C VAL A 381 -29.35 -4.14 -27.49
N VAL A 382 -28.05 -4.40 -27.50
CA VAL A 382 -27.09 -3.84 -26.54
C VAL A 382 -26.30 -2.74 -27.24
N PRO A 383 -26.47 -1.46 -26.85
CA PRO A 383 -25.62 -0.38 -27.34
C PRO A 383 -24.24 -0.48 -26.70
N LEU A 384 -23.21 -0.17 -27.49
CA LEU A 384 -21.81 -0.23 -27.07
C LEU A 384 -21.09 1.03 -27.55
N GLU A 385 -20.58 1.82 -26.61
CA GLU A 385 -19.82 3.03 -26.92
C GLU A 385 -18.34 2.68 -27.16
N VAL A 386 -17.85 2.96 -28.37
CA VAL A 386 -16.46 2.74 -28.79
C VAL A 386 -15.77 4.08 -29.00
N ASP A 387 -14.68 4.32 -28.27
CA ASP A 387 -13.90 5.55 -28.31
C ASP A 387 -12.73 5.51 -29.29
N SER A 388 -12.10 6.68 -29.49
CA SER A 388 -11.01 6.85 -30.46
C SER A 388 -9.71 6.13 -30.08
N ALA A 389 -9.54 5.74 -28.82
CA ALA A 389 -8.32 5.07 -28.34
C ALA A 389 -8.44 3.53 -28.37
N LEU A 390 -9.55 2.98 -28.83
CA LEU A 390 -9.76 1.53 -28.94
C LEU A 390 -9.15 0.99 -30.25
N LEU A 391 -8.15 0.12 -30.14
CA LEU A 391 -7.44 -0.47 -31.28
C LEU A 391 -8.01 -1.82 -31.71
N GLU A 392 -8.70 -2.50 -30.81
CA GLU A 392 -9.27 -3.82 -31.06
C GLU A 392 -10.52 -4.01 -30.20
N LEU A 393 -11.52 -4.66 -30.76
CA LEU A 393 -12.78 -4.99 -30.11
C LEU A 393 -13.00 -6.50 -30.17
N VAL A 394 -13.27 -7.10 -29.02
CA VAL A 394 -13.52 -8.53 -28.86
C VAL A 394 -14.88 -8.72 -28.20
N ILE A 395 -15.76 -9.47 -28.86
CA ILE A 395 -17.12 -9.75 -28.37
C ILE A 395 -17.20 -11.25 -28.11
N SER A 396 -17.32 -11.62 -26.84
CA SER A 396 -17.48 -13.00 -26.38
C SER A 396 -18.93 -13.25 -25.97
N LEU A 397 -19.51 -14.32 -26.51
CA LEU A 397 -20.87 -14.75 -26.26
C LEU A 397 -20.87 -16.19 -25.77
N VAL A 398 -21.37 -16.40 -24.55
CA VAL A 398 -21.60 -17.73 -23.98
C VAL A 398 -23.10 -17.92 -23.79
N ALA A 399 -23.67 -18.91 -24.48
CA ALA A 399 -25.10 -19.20 -24.53
C ALA A 399 -25.44 -20.44 -23.69
N THR A 400 -26.70 -20.55 -23.23
CA THR A 400 -27.14 -21.77 -22.52
C THR A 400 -27.15 -23.01 -23.40
N ASN A 401 -27.47 -22.84 -24.69
CA ASN A 401 -27.38 -23.89 -25.71
C ASN A 401 -26.44 -23.41 -26.82
N SER A 402 -26.57 -23.95 -28.04
CA SER A 402 -25.72 -23.50 -29.15
C SER A 402 -25.82 -21.99 -29.36
N ALA A 403 -24.65 -21.33 -29.44
CA ALA A 403 -24.57 -19.88 -29.60
C ALA A 403 -25.00 -19.47 -31.02
N PRO A 404 -26.00 -18.58 -31.20
CA PRO A 404 -26.41 -18.11 -32.51
C PRO A 404 -25.42 -17.09 -33.07
N ASP A 405 -25.58 -16.75 -34.35
CA ASP A 405 -24.86 -15.62 -34.93
C ASP A 405 -25.39 -14.30 -34.36
N LEU A 406 -24.46 -13.42 -33.98
CA LEU A 406 -24.75 -12.08 -33.48
C LEU A 406 -24.79 -11.11 -34.66
N VAL A 407 -25.83 -10.28 -34.75
CA VAL A 407 -25.84 -9.15 -35.68
C VAL A 407 -25.14 -7.98 -35.02
N ILE A 408 -24.04 -7.55 -35.62
CA ILE A 408 -23.22 -6.46 -35.10
C ILE A 408 -23.38 -5.29 -36.08
N GLU A 409 -24.02 -4.21 -35.65
CA GLU A 409 -24.19 -3.00 -36.45
C GLU A 409 -23.09 -1.98 -36.10
N ASN A 410 -22.41 -1.50 -37.14
CA ASN A 410 -21.46 -0.39 -37.09
C ASN A 410 -22.15 0.91 -36.65
N PRO A 411 -21.39 1.94 -36.23
CA PRO A 411 -21.94 3.26 -35.88
C PRO A 411 -22.71 3.95 -37.03
N ASP A 412 -22.39 3.61 -38.29
CA ASP A 412 -23.10 4.11 -39.47
C ASP A 412 -24.43 3.37 -39.77
N GLY A 413 -24.75 2.33 -39.01
CA GLY A 413 -25.95 1.50 -39.14
C GLY A 413 -25.82 0.31 -40.10
N THR A 414 -24.64 0.06 -40.68
CA THR A 414 -24.39 -1.10 -41.54
C THR A 414 -24.02 -2.34 -40.72
N GLU A 415 -24.35 -3.54 -41.20
CA GLU A 415 -23.95 -4.81 -40.54
C GLU A 415 -22.47 -5.12 -40.79
N GLN A 416 -21.74 -5.48 -39.74
CA GLN A 416 -20.33 -5.83 -39.78
C GLN A 416 -20.12 -7.12 -40.58
N VAL A 417 -19.14 -7.11 -41.47
CA VAL A 417 -18.76 -8.28 -42.29
C VAL A 417 -17.61 -9.01 -41.60
N PHE A 418 -17.73 -10.34 -41.49
CA PHE A 418 -16.72 -11.23 -40.92
C PHE A 418 -16.08 -12.14 -41.97
N GLY A 419 -14.88 -12.63 -41.68
CA GLY A 419 -14.05 -13.42 -42.61
C GLY A 419 -13.03 -12.57 -43.38
N THR A 420 -12.72 -11.37 -42.86
CA THR A 420 -11.68 -10.48 -43.38
C THR A 420 -10.50 -10.44 -42.41
N PRO A 421 -9.31 -9.96 -42.81
CA PRO A 421 -8.16 -9.82 -41.90
C PRO A 421 -8.42 -8.89 -40.70
N ASP A 422 -9.38 -7.97 -40.84
CA ASP A 422 -9.75 -6.97 -39.85
C ASP A 422 -10.97 -7.39 -39.00
N ALA A 423 -11.71 -8.43 -39.39
CA ALA A 423 -12.87 -8.92 -38.66
C ALA A 423 -13.06 -10.45 -38.83
N GLU A 424 -12.86 -11.19 -37.75
CA GLU A 424 -12.83 -12.65 -37.75
C GLU A 424 -13.65 -13.27 -36.60
N ILE A 425 -14.13 -14.50 -36.81
CA ILE A 425 -14.78 -15.31 -35.78
C ILE A 425 -13.73 -16.30 -35.28
N VAL A 426 -13.09 -15.96 -34.16
CA VAL A 426 -11.95 -16.70 -33.59
C VAL A 426 -12.38 -17.95 -32.84
N VAL A 427 -13.61 -17.98 -32.31
CA VAL A 427 -14.18 -19.16 -31.64
C VAL A 427 -15.61 -19.36 -32.10
N ASN A 428 -15.95 -20.59 -32.48
CA ASN A 428 -17.30 -21.00 -32.86
C ASN A 428 -17.52 -22.47 -32.46
N VAL A 429 -17.76 -22.71 -31.17
CA VAL A 429 -17.79 -24.06 -30.58
C VAL A 429 -18.96 -24.19 -29.62
N GLY A 430 -19.93 -25.04 -29.96
CA GLY A 430 -21.05 -25.36 -29.07
C GLY A 430 -21.78 -24.12 -28.57
N THR A 431 -21.62 -23.82 -27.29
CA THR A 431 -22.21 -22.70 -26.54
C THR A 431 -21.40 -21.40 -26.62
N ASN A 432 -20.21 -21.41 -27.20
CA ASN A 432 -19.27 -20.29 -27.19
C ASN A 432 -19.05 -19.72 -28.60
N LYS A 433 -19.15 -18.40 -28.72
CA LYS A 433 -18.74 -17.66 -29.92
C LYS A 433 -17.95 -16.41 -29.54
N VAL A 434 -16.83 -16.18 -30.24
CA VAL A 434 -16.00 -14.99 -30.04
C VAL A 434 -15.73 -14.33 -31.40
N TYR A 435 -15.99 -13.03 -31.46
CA TYR A 435 -15.74 -12.17 -32.61
C TYR A 435 -14.60 -11.21 -32.27
N GLN A 436 -13.69 -11.00 -33.22
CA GLN A 436 -12.58 -10.06 -33.09
C GLN A 436 -12.63 -9.06 -34.25
N ILE A 437 -12.51 -7.78 -33.94
CA ILE A 437 -12.54 -6.66 -34.89
C ILE A 437 -11.35 -5.74 -34.60
N LYS A 438 -10.50 -5.51 -35.60
CA LYS A 438 -9.33 -4.62 -35.52
C LYS A 438 -9.69 -3.22 -36.00
N ASN A 439 -9.15 -2.21 -35.32
CA ASN A 439 -9.38 -0.78 -35.59
C ASN A 439 -10.87 -0.44 -35.76
N PRO A 440 -11.72 -0.73 -34.75
CA PRO A 440 -13.15 -0.45 -34.84
C PRO A 440 -13.40 1.06 -35.04
N THR A 441 -14.39 1.41 -35.86
CA THR A 441 -14.78 2.81 -36.03
C THR A 441 -15.37 3.39 -34.73
N PRO A 442 -14.93 4.56 -34.26
CA PRO A 442 -15.48 5.19 -33.06
C PRO A 442 -16.97 5.54 -33.22
N GLY A 443 -17.73 5.42 -32.13
CA GLY A 443 -19.16 5.70 -32.06
C GLY A 443 -19.96 4.56 -31.40
N THR A 444 -21.28 4.66 -31.49
CA THR A 444 -22.20 3.70 -30.86
C THR A 444 -22.46 2.50 -31.76
N TRP A 445 -21.92 1.35 -31.40
CA TRP A 445 -22.22 0.06 -32.01
C TRP A 445 -23.48 -0.56 -31.42
N ARG A 446 -24.14 -1.47 -32.16
CA ARG A 446 -25.31 -2.21 -31.64
C ARG A 446 -25.15 -3.70 -31.84
N LEU A 447 -25.27 -4.45 -30.73
CA LEU A 447 -25.22 -5.90 -30.72
C LEU A 447 -26.64 -6.45 -30.61
N ARG A 448 -27.12 -7.16 -31.62
CA ARG A 448 -28.50 -7.65 -31.69
C ARG A 448 -28.57 -9.18 -31.65
N LEU A 449 -29.19 -9.67 -30.58
CA LEU A 449 -29.42 -11.10 -30.33
C LEU A 449 -30.74 -11.53 -30.97
N ARG A 450 -30.69 -12.55 -31.85
CA ARG A 450 -31.85 -12.98 -32.66
C ARG A 450 -32.76 -14.00 -31.98
N ASP A 451 -32.41 -14.51 -30.82
CA ASP A 451 -33.23 -15.47 -30.08
C ASP A 451 -33.54 -15.03 -28.64
N SER A 452 -34.19 -15.94 -27.91
CA SER A 452 -34.63 -15.72 -26.53
C SER A 452 -33.82 -16.45 -25.47
N GLN A 453 -32.62 -16.96 -25.76
CA GLN A 453 -31.80 -17.69 -24.78
C GLN A 453 -31.17 -16.77 -23.74
N GLN A 454 -30.75 -17.30 -22.59
CA GLN A 454 -29.90 -16.54 -21.67
C GLN A 454 -28.47 -16.50 -22.23
N TYR A 455 -27.80 -15.37 -22.07
CA TYR A 455 -26.44 -15.14 -22.55
C TYR A 455 -25.57 -14.52 -21.48
N MET A 456 -24.33 -14.96 -21.36
CA MET A 456 -23.26 -14.13 -20.80
C MET A 456 -22.58 -13.43 -21.98
N LEU A 457 -22.70 -12.10 -22.03
CA LEU A 457 -22.10 -11.25 -23.05
C LEU A 457 -20.97 -10.47 -22.40
N GLU A 458 -19.77 -10.60 -22.96
CA GLU A 458 -18.57 -9.88 -22.55
C GLU A 458 -17.96 -9.19 -23.76
N VAL A 459 -17.74 -7.88 -23.63
CA VAL A 459 -17.11 -7.05 -24.65
C VAL A 459 -15.86 -6.44 -24.06
N THR A 460 -14.73 -6.82 -24.62
CA THR A 460 -13.40 -6.33 -24.23
C THR A 460 -12.72 -5.68 -25.42
N GLY A 461 -11.59 -5.02 -25.19
CA GLY A 461 -10.82 -4.45 -26.27
C GLY A 461 -9.41 -4.05 -25.85
N LYS A 462 -8.63 -3.58 -26.82
CA LYS A 462 -7.26 -3.10 -26.62
C LYS A 462 -7.25 -1.58 -26.58
N SER A 463 -7.02 -0.99 -25.41
CA SER A 463 -7.01 0.47 -25.25
C SER A 463 -6.04 0.91 -24.16
N ILE A 464 -5.48 2.11 -24.32
CA ILE A 464 -4.69 2.79 -23.29
C ILE A 464 -5.54 3.54 -22.27
N VAL A 465 -6.85 3.70 -22.54
CA VAL A 465 -7.79 4.36 -21.64
C VAL A 465 -8.51 3.32 -20.81
N ASP A 466 -8.26 3.33 -19.50
CA ASP A 466 -8.96 2.51 -18.52
C ASP A 466 -9.03 3.24 -17.16
N PHE A 467 -9.49 2.58 -16.11
CA PHE A 467 -9.58 3.19 -14.79
C PHE A 467 -9.37 2.19 -13.66
N SER A 468 -8.82 2.67 -12.55
CA SER A 468 -8.87 2.00 -11.26
C SER A 468 -9.78 2.78 -10.31
N TYR A 469 -10.26 2.13 -9.27
CA TYR A 469 -11.13 2.78 -8.28
C TYR A 469 -10.87 2.24 -6.88
N GLN A 470 -11.17 3.06 -5.88
CA GLN A 470 -11.08 2.70 -4.48
C GLN A 470 -12.30 3.22 -3.71
N PHE A 471 -12.95 2.35 -2.96
CA PHE A 471 -13.95 2.76 -1.98
C PHE A 471 -13.26 3.31 -0.74
N MET A 472 -13.74 4.46 -0.27
CA MET A 472 -13.19 5.19 0.86
C MET A 472 -14.22 5.34 1.98
N LYS A 473 -13.79 5.13 3.21
CA LYS A 473 -14.50 5.49 4.45
C LYS A 473 -14.04 6.87 4.92
N THR A 474 -14.99 7.72 5.31
CA THR A 474 -14.69 8.98 5.98
C THR A 474 -14.61 8.74 7.48
N THR A 475 -13.47 9.05 8.11
CA THR A 475 -13.31 9.01 9.56
C THR A 475 -14.13 10.12 10.24
N SER A 476 -14.31 10.02 11.55
CA SER A 476 -14.96 11.07 12.36
C SER A 476 -14.32 12.45 12.21
N ASN A 477 -13.06 12.50 11.79
CA ASN A 477 -12.27 13.71 11.65
C ASN A 477 -12.25 14.22 10.19
N GLY A 478 -13.06 13.63 9.30
CA GLY A 478 -13.19 14.05 7.90
C GLY A 478 -12.14 13.47 6.94
N ILE A 479 -11.34 12.51 7.39
CA ILE A 479 -10.24 11.93 6.60
C ILE A 479 -10.75 10.74 5.80
N LEU A 480 -10.37 10.64 4.53
CA LEU A 480 -10.72 9.52 3.67
C LEU A 480 -9.66 8.42 3.78
N LEU A 481 -10.06 7.24 4.24
CA LEU A 481 -9.25 6.03 4.26
C LEU A 481 -9.82 5.01 3.28
N PRO A 482 -9.01 4.17 2.61
CA PRO A 482 -9.52 3.01 1.90
C PRO A 482 -10.37 2.12 2.82
N ILE A 483 -11.44 1.55 2.28
CA ILE A 483 -12.16 0.47 2.94
C ILE A 483 -11.31 -0.79 2.82
N ASP A 484 -11.01 -1.39 3.96
CA ASP A 484 -10.42 -2.72 4.05
C ASP A 484 -11.51 -3.76 3.74
N GLY A 485 -11.25 -4.66 2.77
CA GLY A 485 -12.24 -5.68 2.38
C GLY A 485 -13.43 -5.15 1.57
N LYS A 486 -14.58 -5.82 1.68
CA LYS A 486 -15.79 -5.52 0.89
C LYS A 486 -16.66 -4.40 1.51
N PRO A 487 -17.31 -3.53 0.70
CA PRO A 487 -18.10 -2.39 1.19
C PRO A 487 -19.44 -2.83 1.83
N VAL A 488 -20.01 -1.97 2.68
CA VAL A 488 -21.24 -2.26 3.44
C VAL A 488 -22.49 -1.79 2.68
N ALA A 489 -23.50 -2.65 2.55
CA ALA A 489 -24.76 -2.34 1.89
C ALA A 489 -25.49 -1.15 2.53
N GLY A 490 -26.04 -0.26 1.71
CA GLY A 490 -26.84 0.91 2.12
C GLY A 490 -26.04 2.08 2.68
N VAL A 491 -24.71 1.97 2.81
CA VAL A 491 -23.85 3.05 3.32
C VAL A 491 -23.42 3.95 2.16
N ASN A 492 -23.61 5.26 2.31
CA ASN A 492 -23.05 6.24 1.39
C ASN A 492 -21.52 6.18 1.46
N THR A 493 -20.90 5.83 0.34
CA THR A 493 -19.47 5.59 0.24
C THR A 493 -18.87 6.55 -0.78
N THR A 494 -17.70 7.10 -0.45
CA THR A 494 -16.93 7.92 -1.40
C THR A 494 -16.12 6.98 -2.28
N VAL A 495 -16.20 7.14 -3.59
CA VAL A 495 -15.39 6.39 -4.56
C VAL A 495 -14.40 7.37 -5.18
N ILE A 496 -13.12 7.03 -5.12
CA ILE A 496 -12.06 7.72 -5.85
C ILE A 496 -11.74 6.90 -7.09
N VAL A 497 -11.69 7.55 -8.25
CA VAL A 497 -11.36 6.96 -9.54
C VAL A 497 -10.08 7.59 -10.06
N ASP A 498 -9.15 6.73 -10.48
CA ASP A 498 -7.93 7.09 -11.19
C ASP A 498 -8.06 6.65 -12.65
N VAL A 499 -7.76 7.55 -13.59
CA VAL A 499 -7.97 7.31 -15.02
C VAL A 499 -6.62 7.07 -15.68
N LEU A 500 -6.43 5.88 -16.22
CA LEU A 500 -5.28 5.51 -17.02
C LEU A 500 -5.43 6.10 -18.43
N GLY A 501 -4.33 6.60 -19.00
CA GLY A 501 -4.36 7.29 -20.31
C GLY A 501 -5.17 8.59 -20.30
N SER A 502 -5.23 9.27 -19.15
CA SER A 502 -6.04 10.47 -18.90
C SER A 502 -5.86 11.61 -19.91
N GLU A 503 -4.71 11.68 -20.59
CA GLU A 503 -4.43 12.61 -21.68
C GLU A 503 -5.36 12.43 -22.90
N ASN A 504 -6.00 11.27 -23.04
CA ASN A 504 -6.99 10.96 -24.07
C ASN A 504 -8.43 11.19 -23.59
N VAL A 505 -8.62 11.54 -22.31
CA VAL A 505 -9.93 11.76 -21.69
C VAL A 505 -10.17 13.25 -21.49
N GLN A 506 -11.23 13.76 -22.10
CA GLN A 506 -11.62 15.16 -21.96
C GLN A 506 -12.37 15.40 -20.64
N GLN A 507 -13.32 14.52 -20.32
CA GLN A 507 -14.11 14.62 -19.10
C GLN A 507 -14.62 13.24 -18.68
N LEU A 508 -14.50 12.95 -17.38
CA LEU A 508 -15.25 11.88 -16.74
C LEU A 508 -16.59 12.43 -16.22
N SER A 509 -17.70 11.87 -16.66
CA SER A 509 -19.04 12.43 -16.41
C SER A 509 -19.80 11.71 -15.30
N ARG A 510 -19.75 10.38 -15.27
CA ARG A 510 -20.61 9.57 -14.40
C ARG A 510 -19.94 8.27 -13.99
N ILE A 511 -20.28 7.82 -12.77
CA ILE A 511 -20.06 6.47 -12.28
C ILE A 511 -21.41 5.79 -12.05
N SER A 512 -21.50 4.52 -12.41
CA SER A 512 -22.69 3.69 -12.20
C SER A 512 -22.31 2.34 -11.59
N LEU A 513 -23.15 1.83 -10.71
CA LEU A 513 -23.09 0.47 -10.21
C LEU A 513 -24.11 -0.39 -10.97
N LEU A 514 -23.65 -1.48 -11.58
CA LEU A 514 -24.47 -2.33 -12.47
C LEU A 514 -24.76 -3.68 -11.82
N SER A 515 -25.96 -4.20 -12.01
CA SER A 515 -26.33 -5.57 -11.62
C SER A 515 -25.66 -6.63 -12.49
N GLU A 516 -25.89 -7.91 -12.17
CA GLU A 516 -25.48 -9.03 -13.03
C GLU A 516 -26.07 -8.96 -14.43
N ALA A 517 -27.31 -8.49 -14.55
CA ALA A 517 -27.99 -8.31 -15.85
C ALA A 517 -27.54 -7.05 -16.61
N GLY A 518 -26.56 -6.30 -16.09
CA GLY A 518 -26.08 -5.05 -16.67
C GLY A 518 -27.04 -3.87 -16.50
N SER A 519 -28.07 -4.01 -15.65
CA SER A 519 -28.99 -2.90 -15.32
C SER A 519 -28.35 -1.96 -14.32
N GLU A 520 -28.51 -0.65 -14.51
CA GLU A 520 -28.03 0.35 -13.56
C GLU A 520 -28.82 0.29 -12.25
N LEU A 521 -28.10 0.11 -11.14
CA LEU A 521 -28.65 0.06 -9.78
C LEU A 521 -28.60 1.43 -9.11
N VAL A 522 -27.45 2.09 -9.22
CA VAL A 522 -27.16 3.39 -8.62
C VAL A 522 -26.20 4.12 -9.56
N SER A 523 -26.34 5.43 -9.71
CA SER A 523 -25.38 6.26 -10.42
C SER A 523 -25.16 7.60 -9.72
N SER A 524 -24.01 8.21 -9.98
CA SER A 524 -23.60 9.50 -9.38
C SER A 524 -22.71 10.27 -10.35
N PRO A 525 -22.83 11.61 -10.43
CA PRO A 525 -21.93 12.43 -11.23
C PRO A 525 -20.51 12.42 -10.65
N MET A 526 -19.51 12.48 -11.52
CA MET A 526 -18.10 12.53 -11.13
C MET A 526 -17.61 13.97 -11.02
N ALA A 527 -16.85 14.26 -9.97
CA ALA A 527 -16.21 15.55 -9.76
C ALA A 527 -14.69 15.41 -9.75
N ALA A 528 -13.98 16.24 -10.53
CA ALA A 528 -12.53 16.27 -10.52
C ALA A 528 -12.00 16.68 -9.13
N VAL A 529 -11.01 15.96 -8.63
CA VAL A 529 -10.34 16.24 -7.36
C VAL A 529 -9.12 17.11 -7.68
N GLY A 530 -9.16 18.39 -7.30
CA GLY A 530 -8.04 19.31 -7.52
C GLY A 530 -6.80 18.95 -6.68
N GLY A 531 -5.60 19.23 -7.20
CA GLY A 531 -4.32 19.03 -6.52
C GLY A 531 -3.17 18.75 -7.49
N LEU A 532 -1.97 18.51 -6.95
CA LEU A 532 -0.76 18.14 -7.72
C LEU A 532 -0.79 16.71 -8.30
N LEU A 533 -1.91 15.97 -8.15
CA LEU A 533 -1.99 14.50 -8.22
C LEU A 533 -2.65 13.94 -9.51
N GLY A 534 -2.69 14.71 -10.61
CA GLY A 534 -3.26 14.25 -11.88
C GLY A 534 -4.80 14.23 -11.93
N ALA A 535 -5.36 13.59 -12.96
CA ALA A 535 -6.79 13.57 -13.27
C ALA A 535 -7.58 12.57 -12.40
N LYS A 536 -7.61 12.79 -11.08
CA LYS A 536 -8.44 12.01 -10.15
C LYS A 536 -9.86 12.55 -10.09
N TYR A 537 -10.81 11.65 -9.89
CA TYR A 537 -12.22 12.00 -9.77
C TYR A 537 -12.83 11.35 -8.53
N SER A 538 -13.88 11.97 -8.00
CA SER A 538 -14.61 11.49 -6.83
C SER A 538 -16.12 11.53 -7.05
N ALA A 539 -16.81 10.58 -6.43
CA ALA A 539 -18.26 10.57 -6.32
C ALA A 539 -18.69 9.97 -4.97
N VAL A 540 -19.89 10.32 -4.53
CA VAL A 540 -20.53 9.70 -3.35
C VAL A 540 -21.79 9.00 -3.82
N LEU A 541 -21.95 7.74 -3.44
CA LEU A 541 -23.11 6.92 -3.81
C LEU A 541 -23.39 5.85 -2.75
N PRO A 542 -24.67 5.48 -2.53
CA PRO A 542 -25.02 4.37 -1.65
C PRO A 542 -24.64 3.03 -2.28
N ILE A 543 -24.03 2.16 -1.48
CA ILE A 543 -23.73 0.78 -1.92
C ILE A 543 -25.06 0.00 -2.00
N PRO A 544 -25.35 -0.70 -3.11
CA PRO A 544 -26.58 -1.46 -3.27
C PRO A 544 -26.62 -2.68 -2.34
N THR A 545 -27.78 -3.33 -2.25
CA THR A 545 -27.96 -4.55 -1.43
C THR A 545 -27.66 -5.84 -2.20
N GLU A 546 -27.54 -5.76 -3.51
CA GLU A 546 -27.16 -6.86 -4.40
C GLU A 546 -25.75 -6.66 -4.93
N GLU A 547 -25.15 -7.73 -5.45
CA GLU A 547 -23.82 -7.66 -6.07
C GLU A 547 -23.79 -6.75 -7.29
N PHE A 548 -22.65 -6.11 -7.51
CA PHE A 548 -22.56 -5.11 -8.54
C PHE A 548 -21.18 -4.99 -9.18
N ARG A 549 -21.14 -4.42 -10.38
CA ARG A 549 -19.92 -3.99 -11.11
C ARG A 549 -19.84 -2.48 -11.14
N VAL A 550 -18.64 -1.94 -11.29
CA VAL A 550 -18.43 -0.49 -11.45
C VAL A 550 -18.29 -0.15 -12.93
N LYS A 551 -19.09 0.81 -13.41
CA LYS A 551 -18.98 1.41 -14.74
C LYS A 551 -18.63 2.89 -14.61
N ILE A 552 -17.77 3.38 -15.49
CA ILE A 552 -17.57 4.81 -15.72
C ILE A 552 -17.95 5.20 -17.14
N GLU A 553 -18.36 6.46 -17.31
CA GLU A 553 -18.73 7.06 -18.60
C GLU A 553 -18.15 8.47 -18.72
N GLY A 554 -17.74 8.84 -19.92
CA GLY A 554 -17.14 10.13 -20.21
C GLY A 554 -17.04 10.43 -21.71
N SER A 555 -16.25 11.45 -22.04
CA SER A 555 -15.87 11.77 -23.41
C SER A 555 -14.36 11.77 -23.60
N ASP A 556 -13.93 11.29 -24.76
CA ASP A 556 -12.55 11.42 -25.20
C ASP A 556 -12.25 12.84 -25.72
N VAL A 557 -10.99 13.12 -26.05
CA VAL A 557 -10.54 14.42 -26.61
C VAL A 557 -11.21 14.79 -27.94
N ASN A 558 -11.83 13.83 -28.63
CA ASN A 558 -12.58 14.04 -29.87
C ASN A 558 -14.09 14.25 -29.62
N ASN A 559 -14.52 14.32 -28.35
CA ASN A 559 -15.91 14.34 -27.91
C ASN A 559 -16.71 13.06 -28.26
N THR A 560 -16.03 11.93 -28.48
CA THR A 560 -16.68 10.63 -28.59
C THR A 560 -16.99 10.10 -27.20
N VAL A 561 -18.19 9.56 -27.01
CA VAL A 561 -18.58 8.96 -25.73
C VAL A 561 -17.81 7.65 -25.54
N PHE A 562 -17.36 7.41 -24.32
CA PHE A 562 -16.73 6.15 -23.95
C PHE A 562 -17.35 5.58 -22.68
N GLN A 563 -17.22 4.27 -22.53
CA GLN A 563 -17.54 3.56 -21.30
C GLN A 563 -16.44 2.55 -20.96
N ARG A 564 -16.22 2.35 -19.66
CA ARG A 564 -15.38 1.27 -19.13
C ARG A 564 -16.09 0.62 -17.95
N VAL A 565 -15.96 -0.69 -17.85
CA VAL A 565 -16.56 -1.51 -16.79
C VAL A 565 -15.45 -2.29 -16.13
N GLN A 566 -15.45 -2.34 -14.81
CA GLN A 566 -14.57 -3.24 -14.07
C GLN A 566 -15.22 -4.63 -14.00
N PRO A 567 -14.52 -5.71 -14.44
CA PRO A 567 -15.15 -6.99 -14.66
C PRO A 567 -15.45 -7.75 -13.36
N THR A 568 -14.87 -7.37 -12.23
CA THR A 568 -15.09 -8.03 -10.93
C THR A 568 -16.45 -7.69 -10.34
N PHE A 569 -17.18 -8.69 -9.81
CA PHE A 569 -18.32 -8.43 -8.95
C PHE A 569 -17.88 -8.06 -7.54
N ILE A 570 -18.58 -7.08 -6.97
CA ILE A 570 -18.41 -6.66 -5.59
C ILE A 570 -19.65 -7.07 -4.85
N GLN A 571 -19.45 -7.92 -3.84
CA GLN A 571 -20.54 -8.38 -2.98
C GLN A 571 -20.64 -7.46 -1.75
N PRO A 572 -21.72 -6.68 -1.59
CA PRO A 572 -21.95 -5.89 -0.40
C PRO A 572 -22.02 -6.76 0.85
N GLN A 573 -21.52 -6.25 1.97
CA GLN A 573 -21.54 -6.94 3.25
C GLN A 573 -22.49 -6.29 4.25
N SER A 574 -22.92 -7.06 5.24
CA SER A 574 -23.71 -6.59 6.38
C SER A 574 -22.84 -6.07 7.53
N PHE A 575 -21.51 -6.17 7.42
CA PHE A 575 -20.56 -5.74 8.44
C PHE A 575 -19.27 -5.23 7.80
N ASN A 576 -18.59 -4.35 8.52
CA ASN A 576 -17.26 -3.87 8.16
C ASN A 576 -16.21 -4.67 8.93
N LEU A 577 -15.09 -4.98 8.28
CA LEU A 577 -13.94 -5.66 8.86
C LEU A 577 -12.67 -4.92 8.44
N ALA A 578 -11.88 -4.46 9.41
CA ALA A 578 -10.66 -3.70 9.14
C ALA A 578 -9.53 -4.11 10.06
N LEU A 579 -8.29 -3.97 9.61
CA LEU A 579 -7.13 -4.04 10.51
C LEU A 579 -7.12 -2.81 11.42
N GLU A 580 -6.68 -2.99 12.67
CA GLU A 580 -6.56 -1.91 13.65
C GLU A 580 -5.17 -1.95 14.28
N GLY A 581 -4.61 -0.78 14.58
CA GLY A 581 -3.31 -0.66 15.26
C GLY A 581 -2.10 -0.85 14.35
N GLU A 582 -0.92 -0.62 14.95
CA GLU A 582 0.36 -0.96 14.32
C GLU A 582 0.59 -2.46 14.48
N LYS A 583 1.13 -3.09 13.43
CA LYS A 583 1.49 -4.50 13.49
C LYS A 583 2.75 -4.67 14.33
N GLU A 584 2.69 -5.57 15.30
CA GLU A 584 3.85 -5.92 16.10
C GLU A 584 4.93 -6.60 15.22
N PRO A 585 6.22 -6.29 15.45
CA PRO A 585 7.30 -6.95 14.73
C PRO A 585 7.38 -8.42 15.14
N LEU A 586 7.51 -9.32 14.17
CA LEU A 586 7.71 -10.74 14.41
C LEU A 586 9.21 -11.06 14.32
N TYR A 587 9.78 -11.58 15.41
CA TYR A 587 11.18 -12.02 15.44
C TYR A 587 11.26 -13.55 15.42
N ALA A 588 12.40 -14.11 15.01
CA ALA A 588 12.64 -15.55 15.06
C ALA A 588 12.46 -16.09 16.49
N GLY A 589 11.64 -17.12 16.66
CA GLY A 589 11.30 -17.70 17.97
C GLY A 589 10.31 -16.87 18.80
N GLY A 590 9.85 -15.73 18.29
CA GLY A 590 8.90 -14.83 18.94
C GLY A 590 7.47 -14.98 18.44
N THR A 591 6.58 -14.14 18.99
CA THR A 591 5.18 -14.02 18.58
C THR A 591 4.84 -12.56 18.27
N ALA A 592 3.87 -12.34 17.39
CA ALA A 592 3.34 -11.02 17.08
C ALA A 592 1.82 -11.09 16.89
N ASP A 593 1.10 -10.10 17.40
CA ASP A 593 -0.35 -9.98 17.23
C ASP A 593 -0.69 -8.94 16.13
N VAL A 594 -1.62 -9.31 15.25
CA VAL A 594 -2.25 -8.38 14.30
C VAL A 594 -3.70 -8.17 14.69
N HIS A 595 -4.03 -6.93 15.06
CA HIS A 595 -5.36 -6.57 15.55
C HIS A 595 -6.33 -6.25 14.41
N PHE A 596 -7.61 -6.53 14.65
CA PHE A 596 -8.70 -6.20 13.74
C PHE A 596 -9.93 -5.68 14.49
N LEU A 597 -10.75 -4.89 13.80
CA LEU A 597 -12.03 -4.35 14.24
C LEU A 597 -13.13 -4.83 13.31
N LEU A 598 -14.20 -5.34 13.90
CA LEU A 598 -15.45 -5.64 13.19
C LEU A 598 -16.56 -4.74 13.70
N VAL A 599 -17.34 -4.17 12.78
CA VAL A 599 -18.54 -3.36 13.08
C VAL A 599 -19.75 -3.98 12.37
N ASN A 600 -20.73 -4.45 13.14
CA ASN A 600 -21.95 -5.03 12.59
C ASN A 600 -22.90 -3.93 12.13
N HIS A 601 -23.24 -3.88 10.84
CA HIS A 601 -24.23 -2.95 10.30
C HIS A 601 -25.58 -3.62 10.00
N GLY A 602 -25.64 -4.94 10.09
CA GLY A 602 -26.83 -5.75 9.86
C GLY A 602 -27.64 -6.03 11.12
N SER A 603 -28.41 -7.11 11.06
CA SER A 603 -29.18 -7.61 12.20
C SER A 603 -28.27 -8.24 13.26
N SER A 604 -28.83 -8.41 14.46
CA SER A 604 -28.14 -9.09 15.56
C SER A 604 -27.80 -10.54 15.17
N GLY A 605 -26.59 -10.99 15.48
CA GLY A 605 -26.24 -12.40 15.35
C GLY A 605 -24.78 -12.71 15.63
N THR A 606 -24.39 -13.94 15.34
CA THR A 606 -23.08 -14.50 15.69
C THR A 606 -22.13 -14.45 14.50
N PHE A 607 -20.94 -13.93 14.77
CA PHE A 607 -19.79 -13.87 13.86
C PHE A 607 -18.77 -14.92 14.29
N THR A 608 -18.20 -15.64 13.34
CA THR A 608 -17.14 -16.64 13.55
C THR A 608 -15.88 -16.17 12.84
N PHE A 609 -14.75 -16.24 13.54
CA PHE A 609 -13.45 -15.77 13.07
C PHE A 609 -12.53 -16.97 12.83
N THR A 610 -11.90 -17.00 11.66
CA THR A 610 -10.94 -18.04 11.28
C THR A 610 -9.74 -17.38 10.61
N ALA A 611 -8.54 -17.87 10.91
CA ALA A 611 -7.31 -17.38 10.29
C ALA A 611 -6.47 -18.57 9.84
N THR A 612 -6.00 -18.54 8.60
CA THR A 612 -5.16 -19.57 7.99
C THR A 612 -4.02 -18.91 7.24
N ASP A 613 -2.85 -19.54 7.17
CA ASP A 613 -1.71 -19.03 6.41
C ASP A 613 -0.96 -20.09 5.61
N ASP A 614 -0.11 -19.63 4.71
CA ASP A 614 0.76 -20.42 3.85
C ASP A 614 2.00 -20.97 4.57
N ALA A 615 2.52 -20.25 5.55
CA ALA A 615 3.75 -20.59 6.27
C ALA A 615 3.53 -21.31 7.61
N SER A 616 2.29 -21.67 7.95
CA SER A 616 1.92 -22.31 9.23
C SER A 616 2.42 -21.55 10.48
N MET A 617 2.53 -20.23 10.37
CA MET A 617 2.90 -19.30 11.45
C MET A 617 1.68 -18.79 12.21
N VAL A 618 0.46 -18.89 11.67
CA VAL A 618 -0.76 -18.52 12.40
C VAL A 618 -0.99 -19.53 13.53
N GLN A 619 -0.90 -19.06 14.76
CA GLN A 619 -1.09 -19.87 15.95
C GLN A 619 -2.56 -19.89 16.40
N SER A 620 -3.24 -18.73 16.37
CA SER A 620 -4.63 -18.62 16.81
C SER A 620 -5.30 -17.32 16.34
N VAL A 621 -6.63 -17.30 16.41
CA VAL A 621 -7.47 -16.10 16.27
C VAL A 621 -8.33 -15.94 17.52
N SER A 622 -8.44 -14.72 18.03
CA SER A 622 -9.20 -14.43 19.25
C SER A 622 -10.03 -13.15 19.12
N PRO A 623 -11.33 -13.16 19.48
CA PRO A 623 -12.10 -14.36 19.85
C PRO A 623 -12.40 -15.24 18.62
N PRO A 624 -12.66 -16.56 18.80
CA PRO A 624 -13.07 -17.43 17.69
C PRO A 624 -14.51 -17.17 17.24
N SER A 625 -15.36 -16.60 18.10
CA SER A 625 -16.71 -16.15 17.75
C SER A 625 -17.22 -15.06 18.69
N ALA A 626 -18.18 -14.26 18.22
CA ALA A 626 -18.84 -13.22 19.02
C ALA A 626 -20.26 -12.95 18.53
N THR A 627 -21.19 -12.73 19.46
CA THR A 627 -22.56 -12.28 19.13
C THR A 627 -22.65 -10.77 19.29
N LEU A 628 -23.02 -10.08 18.20
CA LEU A 628 -23.09 -8.62 18.15
C LEU A 628 -24.49 -8.16 17.77
N GLN A 629 -24.99 -7.18 18.51
CA GLN A 629 -26.18 -6.42 18.12
C GLN A 629 -25.89 -5.57 16.88
N GLY A 630 -26.93 -5.11 16.19
CA GLY A 630 -26.76 -4.14 15.12
C GLY A 630 -26.07 -2.87 15.64
N LYS A 631 -25.11 -2.34 14.88
CA LYS A 631 -24.23 -1.20 15.20
C LYS A 631 -23.22 -1.46 16.33
N ALA A 632 -23.18 -2.66 16.92
CA ALA A 632 -22.13 -3.01 17.86
C ALA A 632 -20.81 -3.33 17.13
N ASN A 633 -19.70 -3.23 17.85
CA ASN A 633 -18.38 -3.55 17.35
C ASN A 633 -17.64 -4.50 18.29
N ILE A 634 -16.58 -5.12 17.78
CA ILE A 634 -15.65 -5.93 18.55
C ILE A 634 -14.25 -5.82 17.97
N THR A 635 -13.25 -5.86 18.86
CA THR A 635 -11.85 -5.99 18.48
C THR A 635 -11.36 -7.41 18.73
N GLY A 636 -10.46 -7.87 17.88
CA GLY A 636 -9.78 -9.16 18.01
C GLY A 636 -8.34 -9.10 17.53
N TYR A 637 -7.68 -10.24 17.52
CA TYR A 637 -6.32 -10.38 16.97
C TYR A 637 -6.06 -11.76 16.36
N ILE A 638 -5.11 -11.79 15.44
CA ILE A 638 -4.48 -12.99 14.91
C ILE A 638 -3.09 -13.07 15.52
N ARG A 639 -2.77 -14.18 16.19
CA ARG A 639 -1.45 -14.42 16.76
C ARG A 639 -0.58 -15.22 15.81
N PHE A 640 0.58 -14.66 15.49
CA PHE A 640 1.63 -15.32 14.71
C PHE A 640 2.75 -15.81 15.63
N ALA A 641 3.36 -16.93 15.28
CA ALA A 641 4.53 -17.49 15.96
C ALA A 641 5.57 -17.93 14.93
N ALA A 642 6.75 -17.33 14.96
CA ALA A 642 7.86 -17.71 14.09
C ALA A 642 8.69 -18.82 14.75
N PRO A 643 9.09 -19.88 14.02
CA PRO A 643 10.11 -20.82 14.49
C PRO A 643 11.40 -20.10 14.86
N SER A 644 12.15 -20.62 15.83
CA SER A 644 13.47 -20.07 16.20
C SER A 644 14.50 -20.19 15.06
N THR A 645 14.27 -21.10 14.11
CA THR A 645 15.08 -21.30 12.90
C THR A 645 14.59 -20.49 11.70
N ALA A 646 13.55 -19.65 11.85
CA ALA A 646 13.03 -18.86 10.75
C ALA A 646 14.09 -17.86 10.28
N ALA A 647 14.37 -17.85 8.97
CA ALA A 647 15.28 -16.88 8.38
C ALA A 647 14.64 -15.49 8.40
N VAL A 648 15.45 -14.45 8.61
CA VAL A 648 15.01 -13.06 8.42
C VAL A 648 14.49 -12.89 6.99
N GLY A 649 13.35 -12.23 6.84
CA GLY A 649 12.65 -12.07 5.57
C GLY A 649 11.62 -13.16 5.26
N THR A 650 11.56 -14.26 6.03
CA THR A 650 10.50 -15.27 5.88
C THR A 650 9.15 -14.60 6.10
N THR A 651 8.24 -14.72 5.13
CA THR A 651 6.92 -14.07 5.16
C THR A 651 5.81 -15.12 5.23
N SER A 652 4.87 -14.90 6.15
CA SER A 652 3.58 -15.59 6.27
C SER A 652 2.49 -14.67 5.70
N THR A 653 1.75 -15.16 4.72
CA THR A 653 0.53 -14.54 4.18
C THR A 653 -0.68 -15.25 4.77
N ALA A 654 -1.33 -14.61 5.73
CA ALA A 654 -2.53 -15.11 6.37
C ALA A 654 -3.80 -14.50 5.79
N THR A 655 -4.86 -15.29 5.72
CA THR A 655 -6.22 -14.83 5.44
C THR A 655 -7.05 -14.91 6.70
N LEU A 656 -7.53 -13.76 7.20
CA LEU A 656 -8.59 -13.68 8.20
C LEU A 656 -9.93 -13.76 7.48
N THR A 657 -10.73 -14.77 7.78
CA THR A 657 -12.11 -14.90 7.28
C THR A 657 -13.09 -14.76 8.42
N VAL A 658 -14.08 -13.89 8.24
CA VAL A 658 -15.20 -13.73 9.16
C VAL A 658 -16.50 -14.11 8.47
N SER A 659 -17.26 -14.99 9.10
CA SER A 659 -18.60 -15.39 8.65
C SER A 659 -19.64 -14.90 9.65
N GLY A 660 -20.71 -14.27 9.16
CA GLY A 660 -21.78 -13.68 9.95
C GLY A 660 -23.17 -14.24 9.60
N PRO A 661 -24.22 -13.68 10.21
CA PRO A 661 -25.61 -14.07 9.94
C PRO A 661 -26.00 -13.87 8.48
N GLY A 662 -26.97 -14.68 8.00
CA GLY A 662 -27.53 -14.54 6.66
C GLY A 662 -26.55 -14.86 5.51
N GLY A 663 -25.46 -15.59 5.79
CA GLY A 663 -24.44 -15.93 4.79
C GLY A 663 -23.44 -14.81 4.48
N SER A 664 -23.48 -13.70 5.24
CA SER A 664 -22.49 -12.63 5.10
C SER A 664 -21.09 -13.12 5.42
N SER A 665 -20.09 -12.72 4.64
CA SER A 665 -18.70 -13.08 4.88
C SER A 665 -17.74 -12.06 4.29
N ASN A 666 -16.73 -11.69 5.07
CA ASN A 666 -15.71 -10.74 4.68
C ASN A 666 -14.34 -11.27 5.11
N SER A 667 -13.31 -10.98 4.33
CA SER A 667 -11.97 -11.49 4.55
C SER A 667 -10.91 -10.40 4.38
N LEU A 668 -9.78 -10.55 5.08
CA LEU A 668 -8.62 -9.68 4.98
C LEU A 668 -7.36 -10.53 4.77
N VAL A 669 -6.48 -10.07 3.87
CA VAL A 669 -5.14 -10.65 3.69
C VAL A 669 -4.15 -9.86 4.53
N VAL A 670 -3.39 -10.56 5.38
CA VAL A 670 -2.41 -10.01 6.30
C VAL A 670 -1.06 -10.65 6.00
N ARG A 671 -0.01 -9.82 5.85
CA ARG A 671 1.36 -10.32 5.66
C ARG A 671 2.20 -10.02 6.88
N VAL A 672 2.83 -11.05 7.44
CA VAL A 672 3.78 -10.97 8.56
C VAL A 672 5.14 -11.47 8.13
N THR A 673 6.18 -10.67 8.34
CA THR A 673 7.55 -11.00 7.91
C THR A 673 8.42 -11.06 9.15
N VAL A 674 9.31 -12.06 9.21
CA VAL A 674 10.30 -12.19 10.28
C VAL A 674 11.34 -11.09 10.11
N GLU A 675 11.37 -10.17 11.05
CA GLU A 675 12.25 -8.99 11.05
C GLU A 675 13.55 -9.28 11.80
N PRO A 676 14.65 -8.60 11.44
CA PRO A 676 15.86 -8.66 12.25
C PRO A 676 15.62 -8.00 13.60
N GLN A 677 16.03 -8.65 14.68
CA GLN A 677 15.98 -8.05 16.00
C GLN A 677 17.12 -7.04 16.15
N ILE A 678 16.85 -5.77 15.85
CA ILE A 678 17.82 -4.69 16.04
C ILE A 678 17.80 -4.29 17.52
N VAL A 679 18.84 -4.68 18.27
CA VAL A 679 19.06 -4.17 19.62
C VAL A 679 19.70 -2.79 19.50
N VAL A 680 18.89 -1.74 19.48
CA VAL A 680 19.40 -0.37 19.60
C VAL A 680 19.80 -0.15 21.05
N THR A 681 21.10 -0.07 21.32
CA THR A 681 21.58 0.53 22.56
C THR A 681 21.31 2.02 22.49
N VAL A 682 20.24 2.47 23.12
CA VAL A 682 19.91 3.89 23.23
C VAL A 682 20.86 4.51 24.25
N ASP A 683 21.78 5.33 23.78
CA ASP A 683 22.54 6.25 24.62
C ASP A 683 21.66 7.47 24.90
N ASP A 684 21.19 7.58 26.14
CA ASP A 684 20.43 8.74 26.65
C ASP A 684 21.33 9.69 27.48
N VAL A 685 22.65 9.46 27.48
CA VAL A 685 23.61 10.24 28.27
C VAL A 685 24.08 11.42 27.44
N SER A 686 23.76 12.63 27.92
CA SER A 686 24.21 13.84 27.24
C SER A 686 25.73 14.04 27.37
N PRO A 687 26.38 14.61 26.34
CA PRO A 687 27.77 15.01 26.43
C PRO A 687 27.98 16.03 27.56
N THR A 688 29.21 16.20 28.00
CA THR A 688 29.56 17.24 28.97
C THR A 688 30.07 18.49 28.26
N CYS A 689 29.62 19.67 28.72
CA CYS A 689 30.14 20.96 28.30
C CYS A 689 30.55 21.76 29.55
N THR A 690 31.80 22.21 29.60
CA THR A 690 32.33 22.98 30.73
C THR A 690 33.05 24.24 30.25
N ILE A 691 32.74 25.39 30.85
CA ILE A 691 33.47 26.64 30.61
C ILE A 691 34.73 26.60 31.50
N VAL A 692 35.90 26.54 30.86
CA VAL A 692 37.20 26.45 31.56
C VAL A 692 37.85 27.80 31.79
N ALA A 693 37.61 28.77 30.90
CA ALA A 693 38.07 30.14 31.08
C ALA A 693 37.12 31.15 30.42
N ALA A 694 37.07 32.35 30.96
CA ALA A 694 36.33 33.49 30.44
C ALA A 694 37.23 34.73 30.46
N THR A 695 37.34 35.44 29.34
CA THR A 695 38.18 36.64 29.22
C THR A 695 37.33 37.81 28.71
N GLY A 696 37.51 38.99 29.31
CA GLY A 696 36.70 40.16 28.99
C GLY A 696 35.41 40.25 29.82
N ASN A 697 34.65 41.32 29.59
CA ASN A 697 33.37 41.61 30.22
C ASN A 697 32.56 42.52 29.28
N CYS A 698 31.24 42.58 29.48
CA CYS A 698 30.36 43.52 28.79
C CYS A 698 29.46 44.24 29.80
N THR A 699 29.97 45.31 30.40
CA THR A 699 29.17 46.19 31.27
C THR A 699 28.14 46.98 30.47
N LEU A 700 27.14 47.58 31.15
CA LEU A 700 26.11 48.40 30.50
C LEU A 700 26.70 49.55 29.65
N GLU A 701 27.81 50.14 30.08
CA GLU A 701 28.51 51.18 29.30
C GLU A 701 29.19 50.60 28.05
N GLN A 702 29.73 49.39 28.15
CA GLN A 702 30.37 48.68 27.04
C GLN A 702 29.35 48.11 26.03
N GLN A 703 28.09 47.94 26.44
CA GLN A 703 26.98 47.54 25.57
C GLN A 703 26.36 48.73 24.80
N HIS A 704 26.87 49.96 24.95
CA HIS A 704 26.32 51.13 24.28
C HIS A 704 26.45 51.04 22.75
N PRO A 705 25.39 51.29 21.96
CA PRO A 705 25.39 51.06 20.50
C PRO A 705 26.49 51.78 19.71
N SER A 706 27.05 52.87 20.25
CA SER A 706 28.12 53.63 19.59
C SER A 706 29.53 53.10 19.85
N THR A 707 29.73 52.20 20.82
CA THR A 707 31.06 51.73 21.27
C THR A 707 31.15 50.22 21.45
N CYS A 708 30.03 49.49 21.40
CA CYS A 708 29.97 48.07 21.71
C CYS A 708 30.81 47.17 20.78
N ASP A 709 31.04 47.59 19.54
CA ASP A 709 31.87 46.84 18.58
C ASP A 709 33.35 46.83 18.95
N SER A 710 33.79 47.78 19.78
CA SER A 710 35.19 47.92 20.22
C SER A 710 35.53 47.16 21.50
N HIS A 711 34.53 46.57 22.15
CA HIS A 711 34.69 45.79 23.37
C HIS A 711 34.41 44.32 23.07
N HIS A 712 35.36 43.44 23.44
CA HIS A 712 35.30 42.02 23.13
C HIS A 712 35.35 41.17 24.40
N TRP A 713 34.70 40.01 24.30
CA TRP A 713 34.74 38.97 25.31
C TRP A 713 34.93 37.61 24.64
N SER A 714 35.43 36.64 25.40
CA SER A 714 35.62 35.27 24.93
C SER A 714 35.45 34.25 26.05
N MET A 715 35.06 33.04 25.66
CA MET A 715 35.01 31.89 26.55
C MET A 715 35.71 30.69 25.92
N GLU A 716 36.48 29.99 26.75
CA GLU A 716 37.08 28.70 26.41
C GLU A 716 36.23 27.60 27.06
N VAL A 717 35.86 26.62 26.26
CA VAL A 717 35.04 25.49 26.68
C VAL A 717 35.76 24.18 26.39
N GLN A 718 35.58 23.23 27.31
CA GLN A 718 35.96 21.83 27.12
C GLN A 718 34.70 20.99 27.05
N VAL A 719 34.59 20.21 25.98
CA VAL A 719 33.50 19.27 25.79
C VAL A 719 34.05 17.85 25.76
N LYS A 720 33.27 16.89 26.26
CA LYS A 720 33.65 15.47 26.28
C LYS A 720 32.39 14.62 26.30
N ASP A 721 32.40 13.54 25.54
CA ASP A 721 31.39 12.50 25.65
C ASP A 721 32.02 11.16 26.05
N GLY A 722 31.30 10.35 26.83
CA GLY A 722 31.80 9.08 27.38
C GLY A 722 31.22 7.83 26.72
N GLU A 723 30.17 7.97 25.91
CA GLU A 723 29.40 6.85 25.35
C GLU A 723 29.48 6.91 23.82
N SER A 724 28.47 7.49 23.15
CA SER A 724 28.40 7.47 21.68
C SER A 724 29.38 8.40 20.96
N GLY A 725 30.05 9.26 21.72
CA GLY A 725 31.08 10.16 21.24
C GLY A 725 30.51 11.45 20.66
N ILE A 726 31.36 12.48 20.64
CA ILE A 726 30.99 13.80 20.14
C ILE A 726 30.81 13.76 18.62
N TYR A 727 29.68 14.26 18.13
CA TYR A 727 29.37 14.35 16.70
C TYR A 727 29.46 15.78 16.16
N SER A 728 28.91 16.77 16.87
CA SER A 728 28.92 18.17 16.41
C SER A 728 29.12 19.18 17.54
N LEU A 729 29.77 20.30 17.19
CA LEU A 729 29.91 21.49 18.04
C LEU A 729 29.45 22.71 17.22
N ILE A 730 28.50 23.46 17.76
CA ILE A 730 27.99 24.69 17.14
C ILE A 730 27.94 25.81 18.17
N ALA A 731 27.99 27.07 17.72
CA ALA A 731 27.91 28.22 18.61
C ALA A 731 26.91 29.27 18.11
N SER A 732 26.21 29.90 19.04
CA SER A 732 25.17 30.90 18.76
C SER A 732 25.36 32.15 19.64
N PRO A 733 25.08 33.38 19.16
CA PRO A 733 24.72 33.73 17.79
C PRO A 733 25.93 33.74 16.84
N GLU A 734 25.69 33.52 15.54
CA GLU A 734 26.71 33.67 14.49
C GLU A 734 26.71 35.09 13.89
N GLY A 735 27.64 35.36 12.97
CA GLY A 735 27.69 36.57 12.15
C GLY A 735 28.83 37.53 12.50
N SER A 736 28.76 38.76 11.95
CA SER A 736 29.84 39.74 12.10
C SER A 736 30.18 40.02 13.57
N GLY A 737 31.47 40.12 13.88
CA GLY A 737 31.99 40.35 15.24
C GLY A 737 32.07 39.10 16.12
N VAL A 738 31.69 37.92 15.63
CA VAL A 738 31.76 36.64 16.35
C VAL A 738 32.77 35.70 15.68
N THR A 739 33.57 35.02 16.48
CA THR A 739 34.46 33.94 16.04
C THR A 739 34.29 32.71 16.90
N PHE A 740 34.11 31.54 16.29
CA PHE A 740 34.05 30.26 16.97
C PHE A 740 35.08 29.31 16.33
N ASN A 741 36.01 28.81 17.15
CA ASN A 741 37.07 27.88 16.74
C ASN A 741 37.08 26.68 17.68
N HIS A 742 37.36 25.49 17.17
CA HIS A 742 37.55 24.29 18.00
C HIS A 742 38.65 23.40 17.42
N SER A 743 39.24 22.54 18.25
CA SER A 743 40.16 21.50 17.76
C SER A 743 39.42 20.56 16.80
N THR A 744 40.07 20.17 15.70
CA THR A 744 39.52 19.19 14.76
C THR A 744 39.35 17.83 15.43
N PHE A 745 38.21 17.18 15.19
CA PHE A 745 37.92 15.83 15.70
C PHE A 745 37.16 15.02 14.64
N SER A 746 37.24 13.70 14.73
CA SER A 746 36.41 12.80 13.93
C SER A 746 35.05 12.61 14.61
N PRO A 747 33.92 12.72 13.89
CA PRO A 747 32.59 12.48 14.46
C PRO A 747 32.51 11.09 15.12
N GLY A 748 31.91 11.03 16.31
CA GLY A 748 31.85 9.81 17.14
C GLY A 748 33.07 9.61 18.04
N ILE A 749 33.84 10.67 18.33
CA ILE A 749 35.01 10.54 19.22
C ILE A 749 34.59 10.32 20.67
N VAL A 750 34.99 9.18 21.24
CA VAL A 750 34.62 8.76 22.60
C VAL A 750 35.74 9.09 23.60
N GLY A 751 35.38 9.57 24.78
CA GLY A 751 36.25 9.71 25.95
C GLY A 751 37.28 10.84 25.89
N THR A 752 37.44 11.49 24.74
CA THR A 752 38.44 12.55 24.49
C THR A 752 37.83 13.93 24.69
N SER A 753 38.55 14.83 25.35
CA SER A 753 38.09 16.21 25.52
C SER A 753 38.49 17.07 24.32
N ILE A 754 37.51 17.77 23.76
CA ILE A 754 37.68 18.71 22.65
C ILE A 754 37.61 20.12 23.22
N ALA A 755 38.60 20.94 22.88
CA ALA A 755 38.65 22.34 23.28
C ALA A 755 38.03 23.22 22.20
N ALA A 756 37.20 24.18 22.61
CA ALA A 756 36.65 25.19 21.73
C ALA A 756 36.73 26.58 22.37
N THR A 757 36.82 27.60 21.53
CA THR A 757 36.91 29.01 21.90
C THR A 757 35.84 29.78 21.15
N TYR A 758 34.96 30.45 21.89
CA TYR A 758 33.96 31.36 21.37
C TYR A 758 34.35 32.79 21.75
N SER A 759 34.32 33.73 20.81
CA SER A 759 34.55 35.15 21.07
C SER A 759 33.52 36.00 20.34
N SER A 760 33.08 37.07 20.98
CA SER A 760 32.08 38.01 20.47
C SER A 760 32.41 39.43 20.95
N ASN A 761 31.71 40.42 20.41
CA ASN A 761 31.75 41.81 20.88
C ASN A 761 30.58 42.11 21.82
N CYS A 762 30.62 43.25 22.51
CA CYS A 762 29.57 43.63 23.47
C CYS A 762 28.28 44.12 22.81
N CYS A 763 28.20 44.19 21.46
CA CYS A 763 26.92 44.35 20.78
C CYS A 763 26.11 43.04 20.79
N LYS A 764 26.81 41.90 20.98
CA LYS A 764 26.25 40.57 21.22
C LYS A 764 26.80 40.05 22.56
N PRO A 765 26.31 40.57 23.70
CA PRO A 765 26.84 40.29 25.03
C PRO A 765 26.41 38.93 25.59
N SER A 766 25.94 38.00 24.76
CA SER A 766 25.57 36.64 25.16
C SER A 766 25.96 35.66 24.06
N GLY A 767 26.40 34.47 24.45
CA GLY A 767 26.77 33.40 23.53
C GLY A 767 26.70 32.02 24.17
N THR A 768 26.32 31.03 23.37
CA THR A 768 26.11 29.64 23.77
C THR A 768 26.85 28.71 22.83
N VAL A 769 27.68 27.82 23.38
CA VAL A 769 28.25 26.68 22.66
C VAL A 769 27.40 25.45 22.96
N THR A 770 26.93 24.76 21.92
CA THR A 770 26.17 23.52 22.00
C THR A 770 26.99 22.37 21.44
N VAL A 771 27.14 21.30 22.21
CA VAL A 771 27.74 20.04 21.78
C VAL A 771 26.66 18.97 21.67
N ALA A 772 26.72 18.16 20.62
CA ALA A 772 25.85 17.00 20.43
C ALA A 772 26.67 15.73 20.18
N ASP A 773 26.19 14.61 20.71
CA ASP A 773 26.71 13.27 20.40
C ASP A 773 26.07 12.69 19.12
N LYS A 774 26.45 11.45 18.75
CA LYS A 774 25.93 10.76 17.55
C LYS A 774 24.43 10.40 17.67
N GLN A 775 23.86 10.43 18.87
CA GLN A 775 22.48 10.04 19.18
C GLN A 775 21.57 11.26 19.33
N GLY A 776 22.17 12.46 19.26
CA GLY A 776 21.47 13.74 19.29
C GLY A 776 21.26 14.28 20.70
N ASN A 777 21.85 13.68 21.74
CA ASN A 777 21.84 14.29 23.08
C ASN A 777 22.73 15.53 23.08
N ILE A 778 22.32 16.57 23.81
CA ILE A 778 23.01 17.86 23.79
C ILE A 778 23.44 18.31 25.17
N ALA A 779 24.53 19.09 25.21
CA ALA A 779 24.87 19.92 26.35
C ALA A 779 25.31 21.32 25.90
N GLN A 780 25.11 22.29 26.78
CA GLN A 780 25.36 23.69 26.49
C GLN A 780 26.24 24.36 27.52
N CYS A 781 27.08 25.25 27.03
CA CYS A 781 27.83 26.22 27.80
C CYS A 781 27.38 27.61 27.39
N THR A 782 26.71 28.32 28.29
CA THR A 782 26.20 29.67 28.02
C THR A 782 26.92 30.70 28.88
N MET A 783 27.26 31.81 28.24
CA MET A 783 27.74 33.03 28.88
C MET A 783 26.80 34.17 28.49
N ASP A 784 26.23 34.85 29.49
CA ASP A 784 25.24 35.91 29.27
C ASP A 784 25.55 37.13 30.15
N TYR A 785 25.87 38.26 29.52
CA TYR A 785 26.11 39.55 30.17
C TYR A 785 24.88 40.49 30.11
N TYR A 786 23.69 40.03 29.65
CA TYR A 786 22.44 40.80 29.74
C TYR A 786 21.88 40.87 31.16
N ILE A 787 22.22 39.91 32.04
CA ILE A 787 21.71 39.85 33.41
C ILE A 787 22.66 40.63 34.34
N PRO A 788 22.20 41.71 35.00
CA PRO A 788 23.03 42.47 35.93
C PRO A 788 23.13 41.71 37.27
N THR A 789 24.07 40.78 37.37
CA THR A 789 24.56 40.26 38.65
C THR A 789 25.98 40.75 38.88
N THR A 790 26.31 41.07 40.13
CA THR A 790 27.63 41.58 40.57
C THR A 790 28.79 40.59 40.40
N THR A 791 28.53 39.46 39.74
CA THR A 791 29.49 38.49 39.20
C THR A 791 28.82 37.72 38.05
N PRO A 792 29.48 37.53 36.89
CA PRO A 792 29.00 36.60 35.86
C PRO A 792 29.16 35.18 36.39
N GLN A 793 28.06 34.43 36.55
CA GLN A 793 28.16 32.99 36.80
C GLN A 793 28.09 32.24 35.46
N PRO A 794 29.10 31.42 35.13
CA PRO A 794 28.94 30.41 34.08
C PRO A 794 27.86 29.42 34.52
N THR A 795 26.82 29.26 33.71
CA THR A 795 25.79 28.23 33.91
C THR A 795 26.11 27.02 33.06
N THR A 796 26.57 25.95 33.70
CA THR A 796 26.58 24.59 33.12
C THR A 796 25.32 23.88 33.55
N SER A 797 24.50 23.42 32.60
CA SER A 797 23.39 22.52 32.90
C SER A 797 23.90 21.16 33.37
N GLN A 798 23.43 20.66 34.52
CA GLN A 798 23.74 19.31 34.98
C GLN A 798 22.84 18.24 34.31
N PRO A 799 23.34 17.02 34.08
CA PRO A 799 22.54 15.91 33.56
C PRO A 799 21.50 15.45 34.59
N MET A 800 20.25 15.28 34.17
CA MET A 800 19.17 14.75 35.01
C MET A 800 18.81 13.32 34.60
N LYS A 801 18.98 12.36 35.52
CA LYS A 801 18.60 10.94 35.33
C LYS A 801 17.08 10.77 35.34
N VAL A 802 16.54 10.11 34.31
CA VAL A 802 15.21 9.49 34.35
C VAL A 802 15.40 8.04 34.84
N PRO A 803 14.70 7.57 35.88
CA PRO A 803 14.79 6.17 36.28
C PRO A 803 13.95 5.32 35.31
N LEU A 804 14.59 4.39 34.61
CA LEU A 804 13.90 3.27 33.96
C LEU A 804 14.36 1.95 34.58
N THR A 805 13.38 1.15 34.98
CA THR A 805 13.54 -0.17 35.58
C THR A 805 13.95 -1.17 34.50
N THR A 806 15.20 -1.64 34.53
CA THR A 806 15.67 -2.76 33.69
C THR A 806 15.40 -4.09 34.40
N GLN A 807 14.61 -4.96 33.75
CA GLN A 807 14.61 -6.39 34.08
C GLN A 807 15.85 -7.03 33.47
N SER A 808 16.62 -7.71 34.31
CA SER A 808 17.81 -8.46 33.98
C SER A 808 17.49 -9.76 33.25
N LEU A 809 18.09 -10.00 32.08
CA LEU A 809 18.27 -11.35 31.53
C LEU A 809 19.72 -11.53 31.09
N THR A 810 20.32 -12.60 31.60
CA THR A 810 21.70 -13.05 31.42
C THR A 810 21.99 -13.49 29.99
N THR A 811 23.03 -12.94 29.38
CA THR A 811 23.60 -13.40 28.10
C THR A 811 24.84 -14.27 28.33
N THR A 812 24.87 -15.44 27.71
CA THR A 812 26.08 -16.27 27.51
C THR A 812 26.63 -15.99 26.12
N GLU A 813 27.85 -15.47 26.04
CA GLU A 813 28.57 -15.22 24.79
C GLU A 813 29.00 -16.52 24.09
N THR A 814 28.82 -16.58 22.78
CA THR A 814 29.65 -17.38 21.87
C THR A 814 30.00 -16.53 20.65
N GLY A 815 31.29 -16.55 20.27
CA GLY A 815 31.94 -15.58 19.38
C GLY A 815 31.58 -15.67 17.88
N PRO A 816 32.11 -14.73 17.07
CA PRO A 816 31.71 -14.57 15.68
C PRO A 816 32.44 -15.54 14.72
N PRO A 817 31.79 -16.00 13.64
CA PRO A 817 32.48 -16.61 12.52
C PRO A 817 32.89 -15.56 11.47
N THR A 818 34.03 -15.84 10.86
CA THR A 818 34.77 -15.11 9.83
C THR A 818 34.01 -14.95 8.50
N VAL A 819 34.10 -13.78 7.88
CA VAL A 819 33.64 -13.48 6.51
C VAL A 819 34.75 -13.81 5.51
N LEU A 820 34.41 -14.53 4.44
CA LEU A 820 35.25 -14.76 3.26
C LEU A 820 34.83 -13.79 2.15
N GLU A 821 35.79 -13.03 1.64
CA GLU A 821 35.66 -12.17 0.45
C GLU A 821 35.51 -13.03 -0.82
N GLY A 822 34.60 -12.62 -1.70
CA GLY A 822 34.39 -13.19 -3.03
C GLY A 822 34.24 -12.07 -4.06
N ASP A 823 35.26 -11.96 -4.90
CA ASP A 823 35.44 -11.02 -6.02
C ASP A 823 34.56 -11.44 -7.22
N SER A 824 33.84 -10.50 -7.85
CA SER A 824 33.48 -10.62 -9.27
C SER A 824 33.01 -9.30 -9.86
N SER A 825 33.80 -8.84 -10.83
CA SER A 825 33.56 -7.78 -11.80
C SER A 825 32.54 -8.19 -12.86
N ASP A 826 31.56 -7.34 -13.17
CA ASP A 826 31.03 -7.14 -14.53
C ASP A 826 30.10 -5.91 -14.53
N ASP A 827 30.63 -4.77 -15.00
CA ASP A 827 29.93 -3.49 -15.12
C ASP A 827 29.49 -3.29 -16.58
N GLN A 828 28.20 -3.39 -16.87
CA GLN A 828 27.61 -2.90 -18.11
C GLN A 828 26.84 -1.60 -17.83
N SER A 829 27.45 -0.48 -18.22
CA SER A 829 26.89 0.85 -18.11
C SER A 829 25.65 1.04 -19.00
N LEU A 830 24.49 1.31 -18.39
CA LEU A 830 23.28 1.77 -19.08
C LEU A 830 23.40 3.26 -19.45
N GLY A 831 23.01 3.62 -20.67
CA GLY A 831 23.15 4.98 -21.22
C GLY A 831 22.16 6.01 -20.63
N THR A 832 22.59 7.28 -20.64
CA THR A 832 21.87 8.49 -20.18
C THR A 832 20.39 8.65 -20.59
N PRO A 833 19.92 8.24 -21.79
CA PRO A 833 18.49 8.36 -22.12
C PRO A 833 17.59 7.31 -21.43
N GLN A 834 18.12 6.14 -21.02
CA GLN A 834 17.35 5.14 -20.26
C GLN A 834 17.19 5.54 -18.78
N ILE A 835 18.17 6.27 -18.24
CA ILE A 835 18.11 6.85 -16.89
C ILE A 835 17.02 7.92 -16.81
N ALA A 836 16.86 8.74 -17.86
CA ALA A 836 15.82 9.77 -17.91
C ALA A 836 14.39 9.17 -17.94
N LEU A 837 14.18 8.08 -18.70
CA LEU A 837 12.88 7.40 -18.77
C LEU A 837 12.50 6.72 -17.44
N LEU A 838 13.49 6.12 -16.77
CA LEU A 838 13.35 5.53 -15.43
C LEU A 838 13.07 6.59 -14.35
N ALA A 839 13.74 7.75 -14.43
CA ALA A 839 13.49 8.87 -13.53
C ALA A 839 12.07 9.43 -13.69
N SER A 840 11.57 9.57 -14.92
CA SER A 840 10.18 10.01 -15.17
C SER A 840 9.14 9.01 -14.65
N ALA A 841 9.38 7.70 -14.83
CA ALA A 841 8.50 6.65 -14.27
C ALA A 841 8.54 6.63 -12.74
N ALA A 842 9.72 6.80 -12.13
CA ALA A 842 9.86 6.91 -10.68
C ALA A 842 9.14 8.15 -10.11
N VAL A 843 9.18 9.29 -10.80
CA VAL A 843 8.43 10.49 -10.39
C VAL A 843 6.92 10.28 -10.48
N ALA A 844 6.42 9.56 -11.50
CA ALA A 844 5.00 9.19 -11.60
C ALA A 844 4.57 8.23 -10.47
N VAL A 845 5.43 7.29 -10.11
CA VAL A 845 5.21 6.35 -8.98
C VAL A 845 5.29 7.05 -7.63
N VAL A 846 6.16 8.06 -7.49
CA VAL A 846 6.17 8.97 -6.34
C VAL A 846 4.85 9.73 -6.25
N GLY A 847 4.25 10.15 -7.36
CA GLY A 847 2.89 10.70 -7.40
C GLY A 847 1.80 9.71 -6.91
N LEU A 848 1.93 8.43 -7.25
CA LEU A 848 1.02 7.35 -6.80
C LEU A 848 1.20 7.00 -5.31
N LEU A 849 2.44 6.86 -4.83
CA LEU A 849 2.78 6.49 -3.45
C LEU A 849 2.55 7.63 -2.46
N THR A 850 2.77 8.88 -2.86
CA THR A 850 2.39 10.05 -2.04
C THR A 850 0.88 10.19 -1.91
N GLY A 851 0.10 9.76 -2.92
CA GLY A 851 -1.35 9.64 -2.86
C GLY A 851 -1.87 8.59 -1.87
N LEU A 852 -1.15 7.47 -1.70
CA LEU A 852 -1.43 6.46 -0.67
C LEU A 852 -0.97 6.89 0.74
N GLY A 853 0.17 7.60 0.83
CA GLY A 853 0.71 8.14 2.08
C GLY A 853 -0.16 9.25 2.70
N ALA A 854 -0.75 10.11 1.86
CA ALA A 854 -1.67 11.15 2.32
C ALA A 854 -3.02 10.58 2.83
N ALA A 855 -3.43 9.40 2.35
CA ALA A 855 -4.62 8.72 2.86
C ALA A 855 -4.38 8.04 4.21
N LEU A 856 -3.15 7.59 4.50
CA LEU A 856 -2.80 6.93 5.78
C LEU A 856 -2.64 7.87 6.99
N TYR A 857 -2.95 9.16 6.87
CA TYR A 857 -2.70 10.10 7.95
C TYR A 857 -3.87 10.29 8.92
N CYS A 858 -3.52 10.28 10.21
CA CYS A 858 -4.33 10.41 11.43
C CYS A 858 -5.24 9.22 11.80
N ILE A 859 -4.76 8.36 12.71
CA ILE A 859 -5.19 8.33 14.12
C ILE A 859 -4.32 7.37 14.94
N ARG A 860 -3.69 7.90 16.00
CA ARG A 860 -3.42 7.20 17.26
C ARG A 860 -4.70 7.27 18.09
N LYS A 861 -5.34 6.15 18.47
CA LYS A 861 -6.40 6.14 19.50
C LYS A 861 -5.75 6.04 20.88
N PRO A 862 -6.20 6.80 21.90
CA PRO A 862 -5.88 6.52 23.29
C PRO A 862 -6.79 5.40 23.82
N SER A 863 -6.20 4.37 24.43
CA SER A 863 -6.92 3.41 25.27
C SER A 863 -7.38 4.11 26.56
N VAL A 864 -8.65 4.48 26.64
CA VAL A 864 -9.27 4.96 27.88
C VAL A 864 -9.73 3.74 28.70
N LYS A 865 -9.01 3.44 29.79
CA LYS A 865 -9.59 2.61 30.87
C LYS A 865 -10.69 3.42 31.57
N PRO A 866 -11.89 2.88 31.81
CA PRO A 866 -12.85 3.53 32.68
C PRO A 866 -12.35 3.45 34.13
N SER A 867 -11.92 4.59 34.69
CA SER A 867 -11.76 4.72 36.15
C SER A 867 -13.14 4.73 36.80
N ALA A 868 -13.35 3.79 37.71
CA ALA A 868 -14.49 3.78 38.62
C ALA A 868 -14.47 5.04 39.49
N VAL A 869 -15.60 5.76 39.51
CA VAL A 869 -15.89 6.77 40.53
C VAL A 869 -16.38 6.02 41.78
N PRO A 870 -15.75 6.19 42.96
CA PRO A 870 -16.41 5.85 44.20
C PRO A 870 -17.40 6.98 44.54
N THR A 871 -18.58 6.56 45.00
CA THR A 871 -19.75 7.33 45.46
C THR A 871 -19.49 8.74 45.98
#